data_AF-A0A5J9SCP0-F1
#
_entry.id   AF-A0A5J9SCP0-F1
#
_cell.length_a   1.000
_cell.length_b   1.000
_cell.length_c   1.000
_cell.angle_alpha   90.00
_cell.angle_beta   90.00
_cell.angle_gamma   90.00
#
_symmetry.space_group_name_H-M   'P 1'
#
loop_
_entity.id
_entity.type
_entity.pdbx_description
1 polymer ?
#
loop_
_entity_poly.entity_id
_entity_poly.type
_entity_poly.pdbx_seq_one_letter_code
_entity_poly.pdbx_strand_id
1 'polypeptide(L)'
;MDYQTSIDNLLEGLLDDKNAKPTDLPITLLKAITRDFSDHLLIGSGGFAQVYKGLLRNGGTVAVKKLANSIVIDEKTYNQEVACLMRAKHKNVVRFLGYCADTQGKICHHSGKFVMADVQQRLLCFEYLPKGSLDQYISSKIMGYLAPEFFRGIVTRQLDIYSLGVIILEILIGQKGHTPVECVLESWKNTSNESLDKSMLEQVKVCAEIGTRCIDLDPAKRPVIQSIIEMLKETETATDDFIENSMSTALTKQQGEETLPALHGGTTKVASNKRYDASVPKVKLGAIPRLNSVPRGKSCTDFGVLVQVMAPRECTEISRIDVDLVAVLSLPKSFRLFHAKDCIKQAIMFVIDHLGPADRLSIVTFNEDQVRCRMPLSILRQREADDRSNRVGRIIVLCYDIDYKIVKENISNEFLVETFHLDESHYATNMQFIGQTTSGIHSYVIEDIERIKDAMAVCIGGLTSVNAMAVKIHLETFEGVTISSIDSAAYHATIDPDDSQTATIHVDDLYAGEHKNFIVRLSIHEGSSERLMAVSGCYRNPKISMEDTIELDCSVVYVLRPTVTAPLMDQAVCPEVAGEVIRFRLLKEVSEMMEGQTELKELKNIWQAIRGSEDGQAAPESTKLSLARDVDEMQRGLYSKGNKLEGTAFALSWITSNRLQRATSKISPSVLLTSFLSRSHDFRTNAMEDMLHDVDREMYADILQGRHLGMVKYR
;
A
#
# COMPACT_ATOMS: atom_id res chain seq x y z
N MET A 1 -15.87 23.86 -54.78
CA MET A 1 -15.18 22.75 -54.09
C MET A 1 -16.00 22.43 -52.87
N ASP A 2 -16.24 21.16 -52.59
CA ASP A 2 -17.05 20.78 -51.42
C ASP A 2 -16.25 20.98 -50.14
N TYR A 3 -16.94 21.29 -49.05
CA TYR A 3 -16.33 21.52 -47.74
C TYR A 3 -15.47 20.31 -47.30
N GLN A 4 -15.93 19.10 -47.61
CA GLN A 4 -15.18 17.86 -47.36
C GLN A 4 -13.88 17.77 -48.18
N THR A 5 -13.90 18.18 -49.46
CA THR A 5 -12.68 18.23 -50.30
C THR A 5 -11.67 19.23 -49.75
N SER A 6 -12.13 20.37 -49.24
CA SER A 6 -11.25 21.37 -48.64
C SER A 6 -10.60 20.91 -47.33
N ILE A 7 -11.23 19.97 -46.61
CA ILE A 7 -10.71 19.43 -45.35
C ILE A 7 -9.72 18.28 -45.60
N ASP A 8 -10.01 17.38 -46.54
CA ASP A 8 -9.13 16.24 -46.81
C ASP A 8 -7.76 16.70 -47.40
N ASN A 9 -7.77 17.76 -48.21
CA ASN A 9 -6.56 18.39 -48.77
C ASN A 9 -5.64 19.03 -47.70
N LEU A 10 -6.11 19.26 -46.46
CA LEU A 10 -5.35 19.96 -45.41
C LEU A 10 -4.09 19.17 -45.01
N LEU A 11 -4.25 17.87 -44.71
CA LEU A 11 -3.11 17.02 -44.34
C LEU A 11 -2.19 16.71 -45.52
N GLU A 12 -2.73 16.70 -46.75
CA GLU A 12 -1.92 16.51 -47.96
C GLU A 12 -0.98 17.71 -48.16
N GLY A 13 -1.49 18.95 -48.11
CA GLY A 13 -0.65 20.15 -48.17
C GLY A 13 0.34 20.31 -47.01
N LEU A 14 -0.02 19.86 -45.81
CA LEU A 14 0.88 19.80 -44.65
C LEU A 14 2.02 18.78 -44.82
N LEU A 15 1.82 17.70 -45.60
CA LEU A 15 2.88 16.75 -45.92
C LEU A 15 3.83 17.28 -47.01
N ASP A 16 3.28 17.93 -48.04
CA ASP A 16 4.07 18.45 -49.17
C ASP A 16 4.97 19.63 -48.76
N ASP A 17 4.49 20.57 -47.94
CA ASP A 17 5.32 21.66 -47.39
C ASP A 17 6.00 21.26 -46.06
N LYS A 18 7.30 20.94 -46.16
CA LYS A 18 8.20 20.64 -45.02
C LYS A 18 8.44 21.84 -44.08
N ASN A 19 8.00 23.04 -44.46
CA ASN A 19 8.05 24.24 -43.63
C ASN A 19 6.69 24.67 -43.07
N ALA A 20 5.61 23.99 -43.44
CA ALA A 20 4.29 24.25 -42.86
C ALA A 20 4.31 24.09 -41.34
N LYS A 21 3.57 24.97 -40.66
CA LYS A 21 3.38 24.91 -39.21
C LYS A 21 2.32 23.86 -38.87
N PRO A 22 2.43 23.16 -37.73
CA PRO A 22 1.35 22.30 -37.27
C PRO A 22 0.12 23.16 -36.94
N THR A 23 -1.07 22.60 -37.15
CA THR A 23 -2.35 23.34 -37.05
C THR A 23 -3.42 22.55 -36.30
N ASP A 24 -4.55 23.16 -36.00
CA ASP A 24 -5.77 22.48 -35.56
C ASP A 24 -6.35 21.59 -36.67
N LEU A 25 -6.71 20.35 -36.33
CA LEU A 25 -7.20 19.33 -37.24
C LEU A 25 -8.62 18.88 -36.84
N PRO A 26 -9.63 19.00 -37.73
CA PRO A 26 -10.99 18.57 -37.41
C PRO A 26 -11.08 17.09 -37.00
N ILE A 27 -11.86 16.78 -35.97
CA ILE A 27 -12.12 15.39 -35.56
C ILE A 27 -12.72 14.55 -36.69
N THR A 28 -13.49 15.17 -37.59
CA THR A 28 -14.08 14.55 -38.78
C THR A 28 -13.01 14.06 -39.78
N LEU A 29 -11.95 14.85 -39.99
CA LEU A 29 -10.80 14.47 -40.82
C LEU A 29 -10.07 13.28 -40.20
N LEU A 30 -9.73 13.37 -38.91
CA LEU A 30 -9.00 12.31 -38.20
C LEU A 30 -9.82 11.01 -38.15
N LYS A 31 -11.15 11.08 -37.99
CA LYS A 31 -12.05 9.93 -38.12
C LYS A 31 -12.05 9.35 -39.54
N ALA A 32 -12.18 10.17 -40.57
CA ALA A 32 -12.23 9.71 -41.95
C ALA A 32 -10.97 8.91 -42.34
N ILE A 33 -9.79 9.47 -42.08
CA ILE A 33 -8.51 8.86 -42.46
C ILE A 33 -8.15 7.61 -41.62
N THR A 34 -8.71 7.48 -40.41
CA THR A 34 -8.52 6.31 -39.52
C THR A 34 -9.70 5.31 -39.53
N ARG A 35 -10.69 5.51 -40.42
CA ARG A 35 -11.94 4.70 -40.49
C ARG A 35 -12.65 4.60 -39.13
N ASP A 36 -12.88 5.75 -38.52
CA ASP A 36 -13.36 5.97 -37.15
C ASP A 36 -12.55 5.23 -36.07
N PHE A 37 -11.22 5.36 -36.14
CA PHE A 37 -10.27 4.72 -35.22
C PHE A 37 -10.36 3.19 -35.21
N SER A 38 -10.51 2.58 -36.38
CA SER A 38 -10.60 1.13 -36.55
C SER A 38 -9.32 0.41 -36.09
N ASP A 39 -9.47 -0.69 -35.35
CA ASP A 39 -8.34 -1.53 -34.89
C ASP A 39 -7.49 -2.08 -36.06
N HIS A 40 -8.06 -2.23 -37.26
CA HIS A 40 -7.31 -2.59 -38.48
C HIS A 40 -6.26 -1.55 -38.90
N LEU A 41 -6.30 -0.35 -38.33
CA LEU A 41 -5.33 0.73 -38.55
C LEU A 41 -4.55 1.07 -37.27
N LEU A 42 -4.72 0.33 -36.17
CA LEU A 42 -3.93 0.49 -34.96
C LEU A 42 -2.48 0.03 -35.23
N ILE A 43 -1.52 0.92 -35.05
CA ILE A 43 -0.08 0.69 -35.27
C ILE A 43 0.76 0.76 -33.99
N GLY A 44 0.16 1.18 -32.87
CA GLY A 44 0.79 1.17 -31.56
C GLY A 44 -0.22 1.40 -30.45
N SER A 45 0.02 0.84 -29.27
CA SER A 45 -0.83 1.01 -28.10
C SER A 45 0.02 1.02 -26.83
N GLY A 46 -0.24 1.97 -25.93
CA GLY A 46 0.44 2.11 -24.64
C GLY A 46 -0.45 2.77 -23.61
N GLY A 47 -0.03 2.80 -22.34
CA GLY A 47 -0.88 3.16 -21.19
C GLY A 47 -1.56 4.53 -21.23
N PHE A 48 -1.14 5.44 -22.11
CA PHE A 48 -1.65 6.81 -22.22
C PHE A 48 -2.26 7.13 -23.60
N ALA A 49 -2.05 6.29 -24.62
CA ALA A 49 -2.46 6.58 -25.99
C ALA A 49 -2.54 5.34 -26.91
N GLN A 50 -3.44 5.40 -27.89
CA GLN A 50 -3.49 4.52 -29.05
C GLN A 50 -3.01 5.30 -30.29
N VAL A 51 -2.21 4.67 -31.14
CA VAL A 51 -1.66 5.30 -32.36
C VAL A 51 -2.22 4.58 -33.58
N TYR A 52 -2.91 5.33 -34.44
CA TYR A 52 -3.56 4.84 -35.65
C TYR A 52 -2.85 5.34 -36.91
N LYS A 53 -2.82 4.53 -37.97
CA LYS A 53 -2.35 4.92 -39.30
C LYS A 53 -3.49 5.60 -40.06
N GLY A 54 -3.37 6.91 -40.25
CA GLY A 54 -4.24 7.66 -41.15
C GLY A 54 -3.86 7.42 -42.61
N LEU A 55 -4.84 7.19 -43.47
CA LEU A 55 -4.69 7.01 -44.92
C LEU A 55 -5.31 8.22 -45.66
N LEU A 56 -4.53 8.92 -46.48
CA LEU A 56 -4.97 10.07 -47.27
C LEU A 56 -5.40 9.66 -48.68
N ARG A 57 -6.08 10.55 -49.41
CA ARG A 57 -6.63 10.25 -50.76
C ARG A 57 -5.53 10.12 -51.80
N ASN A 58 -4.49 10.93 -51.69
CA ASN A 58 -3.28 10.87 -52.53
C ASN A 58 -2.37 9.65 -52.25
N GLY A 59 -2.73 8.77 -51.31
CA GLY A 59 -1.92 7.62 -50.89
C GLY A 59 -0.89 7.94 -49.79
N GLY A 60 -0.78 9.20 -49.37
CA GLY A 60 0.00 9.63 -48.22
C GLY A 60 -0.51 9.02 -46.92
N THR A 61 0.35 8.96 -45.89
CA THR A 61 0.00 8.34 -44.60
C THR A 61 0.55 9.13 -43.42
N VAL A 62 -0.21 9.14 -42.32
CA VAL A 62 0.08 9.88 -41.09
C VAL A 62 -0.09 8.99 -39.86
N ALA A 63 0.53 9.35 -38.74
CA ALA A 63 0.33 8.70 -37.44
C ALA A 63 -0.55 9.59 -36.54
N VAL A 64 -1.72 9.08 -36.17
CA VAL A 64 -2.71 9.76 -35.33
C VAL A 64 -2.67 9.15 -33.92
N LYS A 65 -1.97 9.83 -33.00
CA LYS A 65 -1.92 9.50 -31.57
C LYS A 65 -3.20 10.03 -30.90
N LYS A 66 -4.15 9.13 -30.63
CA LYS A 66 -5.37 9.37 -29.84
C LYS A 66 -5.04 9.12 -28.38
N LEU A 67 -5.19 10.14 -27.53
CA LEU A 67 -4.92 10.02 -26.10
C LEU A 67 -6.08 9.30 -25.39
N ALA A 68 -5.80 8.59 -24.30
CA ALA A 68 -6.78 7.72 -23.65
C ALA A 68 -7.83 8.50 -22.82
N ASN A 69 -9.11 8.33 -23.17
CA ASN A 69 -10.26 8.92 -22.47
C ASN A 69 -10.49 8.42 -21.03
N SER A 70 -9.81 7.35 -20.60
CA SER A 70 -9.91 6.77 -19.25
C SER A 70 -9.05 7.48 -18.20
N ILE A 71 -8.18 8.40 -18.64
CA ILE A 71 -7.42 9.31 -17.79
C ILE A 71 -7.98 10.70 -18.06
N VAL A 72 -8.26 11.48 -17.00
CA VAL A 72 -8.57 12.90 -17.16
C VAL A 72 -7.28 13.61 -17.56
N ILE A 73 -7.08 13.79 -18.86
CA ILE A 73 -5.97 14.54 -19.42
C ILE A 73 -6.23 16.01 -19.07
N ASP A 74 -5.57 16.50 -18.03
CA ASP A 74 -5.55 17.91 -17.68
C ASP A 74 -5.31 18.77 -18.94
N GLU A 75 -6.22 19.71 -19.19
CA GLU A 75 -6.18 20.53 -20.40
C GLU A 75 -4.93 21.42 -20.44
N LYS A 76 -4.39 21.82 -19.27
CA LYS A 76 -3.11 22.52 -19.17
C LYS A 76 -1.95 21.60 -19.59
N THR A 77 -1.96 20.33 -19.17
CA THR A 77 -0.98 19.31 -19.58
C THR A 77 -1.05 18.99 -21.08
N TYR A 78 -2.26 18.85 -21.65
CA TYR A 78 -2.42 18.69 -23.11
C TYR A 78 -1.90 19.91 -23.87
N ASN A 79 -2.29 21.12 -23.45
CA ASN A 79 -1.82 22.37 -24.04
C ASN A 79 -0.30 22.54 -23.90
N GLN A 80 0.31 22.02 -22.83
CA GLN A 80 1.76 22.01 -22.64
C GLN A 80 2.47 20.99 -23.56
N GLU A 81 1.90 19.79 -23.77
CA GLU A 81 2.41 18.82 -24.77
C GLU A 81 2.35 19.43 -26.18
N VAL A 82 1.20 20.00 -26.57
CA VAL A 82 1.04 20.70 -27.85
C VAL A 82 2.03 21.87 -27.97
N ALA A 83 2.15 22.75 -26.97
CA ALA A 83 3.07 23.89 -27.01
C ALA A 83 4.55 23.49 -27.11
N CYS A 84 4.94 22.33 -26.55
CA CYS A 84 6.26 21.75 -26.75
C CYS A 84 6.43 21.20 -28.17
N LEU A 85 5.49 20.40 -28.67
CA LEU A 85 5.52 19.80 -30.01
C LEU A 85 5.49 20.86 -31.14
N MET A 86 4.73 21.94 -30.96
CA MET A 86 4.70 23.12 -31.86
C MET A 86 6.07 23.80 -32.01
N ARG A 87 7.01 23.55 -31.07
CA ARG A 87 8.39 24.10 -31.07
C ARG A 87 9.44 23.07 -31.49
N ALA A 88 9.08 21.79 -31.58
CA ALA A 88 10.01 20.68 -31.80
C ALA A 88 10.28 20.45 -33.30
N LYS A 89 11.11 21.29 -33.92
CA LYS A 89 11.58 21.12 -35.32
C LYS A 89 13.07 20.74 -35.36
N HIS A 90 13.36 19.46 -35.60
CA HIS A 90 14.75 18.96 -35.78
C HIS A 90 14.79 17.79 -36.78
N LYS A 91 15.91 17.63 -37.50
CA LYS A 91 16.09 16.61 -38.56
C LYS A 91 15.97 15.15 -38.09
N ASN A 92 16.05 14.91 -36.77
CA ASN A 92 15.94 13.58 -36.15
C ASN A 92 14.77 13.46 -35.15
N VAL A 93 13.78 14.35 -35.23
CA VAL A 93 12.52 14.27 -34.46
C VAL A 93 11.38 14.13 -35.46
N VAL A 94 10.43 13.23 -35.21
CA VAL A 94 9.27 13.01 -36.10
C VAL A 94 8.44 14.30 -36.19
N ARG A 95 8.17 14.78 -37.40
CA ARG A 95 7.47 16.04 -37.57
C ARG A 95 6.03 15.94 -37.09
N PHE A 96 5.68 16.84 -36.19
CA PHE A 96 4.32 17.11 -35.74
C PHE A 96 3.56 17.86 -36.84
N LEU A 97 2.36 17.38 -37.19
CA LEU A 97 1.50 17.92 -38.26
C LEU A 97 0.32 18.72 -37.72
N GLY A 98 -0.14 18.42 -36.50
CA GLY A 98 -1.26 19.15 -35.90
C GLY A 98 -1.91 18.43 -34.74
N TYR A 99 -2.96 19.03 -34.19
CA TYR A 99 -3.63 18.57 -32.97
C TYR A 99 -5.16 18.69 -33.09
N CYS A 100 -5.89 17.92 -32.30
CA CYS A 100 -7.34 17.99 -32.23
C CYS A 100 -7.82 18.03 -30.78
N ALA A 101 -8.48 19.12 -30.41
CA ALA A 101 -9.12 19.35 -29.12
C ALA A 101 -10.63 19.54 -29.32
N ASP A 102 -11.31 18.44 -29.63
CA ASP A 102 -12.76 18.38 -29.83
C ASP A 102 -13.45 17.99 -28.51
N THR A 103 -14.63 18.55 -28.23
CA THR A 103 -15.42 18.21 -27.04
C THR A 103 -16.89 18.15 -27.46
N GLN A 104 -17.50 16.98 -27.31
CA GLN A 104 -18.87 16.74 -27.78
C GLN A 104 -19.72 16.16 -26.66
N GLY A 105 -20.73 16.91 -26.22
CA GLY A 105 -21.80 16.38 -25.38
C GLY A 105 -22.50 15.21 -26.07
N LYS A 106 -22.48 14.03 -25.45
CA LYS A 106 -23.18 12.83 -25.92
C LYS A 106 -24.11 12.31 -24.85
N ILE A 107 -25.26 11.80 -25.29
CA ILE A 107 -26.16 11.06 -24.41
C ILE A 107 -25.53 9.68 -24.16
N CYS A 108 -25.15 9.40 -22.92
CA CYS A 108 -24.70 8.09 -22.47
C CYS A 108 -25.71 7.48 -21.49
N HIS A 109 -25.72 6.15 -21.39
CA HIS A 109 -26.60 5.43 -20.48
C HIS A 109 -25.81 5.03 -19.22
N HIS A 110 -26.12 5.68 -18.10
CA HIS A 110 -25.44 5.50 -16.82
C HIS A 110 -26.46 5.29 -15.70
N SER A 111 -26.26 4.28 -14.85
CA SER A 111 -27.14 3.96 -13.71
C SER A 111 -28.64 3.90 -14.05
N GLY A 112 -28.98 3.30 -15.19
CA GLY A 112 -30.36 3.13 -15.67
C GLY A 112 -31.02 4.41 -16.23
N LYS A 113 -30.25 5.47 -16.48
CA LYS A 113 -30.73 6.75 -17.00
C LYS A 113 -29.89 7.22 -18.19
N PHE A 114 -30.53 7.97 -19.08
CA PHE A 114 -29.83 8.72 -20.12
C PHE A 114 -29.36 10.06 -19.52
N VAL A 115 -28.05 10.33 -19.59
CA VAL A 115 -27.43 11.58 -19.14
C VAL A 115 -26.59 12.17 -20.28
N MET A 116 -26.56 13.49 -20.39
CA MET A 116 -25.67 14.18 -21.33
C MET A 116 -24.30 14.35 -20.67
N ALA A 117 -23.24 13.91 -21.34
CA ALA A 117 -21.87 13.98 -20.83
C ALA A 117 -20.90 14.46 -21.92
N ASP A 118 -20.01 15.39 -21.58
CA ASP A 118 -19.01 15.92 -22.51
C ASP A 118 -17.90 14.89 -22.78
N VAL A 119 -17.94 14.29 -23.96
CA VAL A 119 -16.90 13.39 -24.45
C VAL A 119 -15.83 14.24 -25.13
N GLN A 120 -14.77 14.52 -24.38
CA GLN A 120 -13.55 15.10 -24.95
C GLN A 120 -12.89 14.12 -25.91
N GLN A 121 -12.31 14.63 -26.99
CA GLN A 121 -11.35 13.95 -27.85
C GLN A 121 -10.07 14.80 -27.87
N ARG A 122 -8.94 14.18 -27.55
CA ARG A 122 -7.63 14.82 -27.54
C ARG A 122 -6.68 13.97 -28.39
N LEU A 123 -6.26 14.51 -29.53
CA LEU A 123 -5.39 13.82 -30.49
C LEU A 123 -4.22 14.69 -30.94
N LEU A 124 -3.18 14.00 -31.42
CA LEU A 124 -1.94 14.57 -31.95
C LEU A 124 -1.60 13.82 -33.25
N CYS A 125 -1.25 14.55 -34.31
CA CYS A 125 -0.97 14.01 -35.64
C CYS A 125 0.49 14.24 -36.02
N PHE A 126 1.13 13.22 -36.60
CA PHE A 126 2.55 13.19 -36.96
C PHE A 126 2.74 12.57 -38.34
N GLU A 127 3.91 12.79 -38.95
CA GLU A 127 4.35 12.00 -40.10
C GLU A 127 4.43 10.51 -39.73
N TYR A 128 4.01 9.64 -40.66
CA TYR A 128 4.09 8.19 -40.47
C TYR A 128 5.52 7.68 -40.75
N LEU A 129 6.13 6.98 -39.79
CA LEU A 129 7.40 6.27 -40.00
C LEU A 129 7.13 4.89 -40.63
N PRO A 130 7.59 4.62 -41.87
CA PRO A 130 7.28 3.36 -42.56
C PRO A 130 8.10 2.16 -42.06
N LYS A 131 9.18 2.39 -41.30
CA LYS A 131 10.03 1.34 -40.70
C LYS A 131 9.52 0.85 -39.33
N GLY A 132 8.30 1.20 -38.93
CA GLY A 132 7.77 0.83 -37.61
C GLY A 132 8.41 1.62 -36.46
N SER A 133 8.40 1.02 -35.27
CA SER A 133 8.89 1.60 -34.02
C SER A 133 10.18 0.92 -33.57
N LEU A 134 10.98 1.62 -32.75
CA LEU A 134 12.32 1.16 -32.35
C LEU A 134 12.29 -0.14 -31.54
N ASP A 135 11.19 -0.43 -30.82
CA ASP A 135 10.94 -1.66 -30.06
C ASP A 135 10.90 -2.94 -30.90
N GLN A 136 10.87 -2.83 -32.23
CA GLN A 136 11.04 -3.96 -33.16
C GLN A 136 12.52 -4.28 -33.43
N TYR A 137 13.43 -3.40 -33.02
CA TYR A 137 14.88 -3.46 -33.25
C TYR A 137 15.71 -3.48 -31.95
N ILE A 138 15.19 -2.91 -30.86
CA ILE A 138 15.74 -3.05 -29.50
C ILE A 138 14.91 -4.04 -28.69
N SER A 139 15.57 -4.91 -27.94
CA SER A 139 14.98 -6.12 -27.38
C SER A 139 14.81 -6.08 -25.85
N SER A 140 15.45 -5.13 -25.15
CA SER A 140 15.19 -4.86 -23.73
C SER A 140 13.79 -4.25 -23.53
N LYS A 141 13.10 -4.65 -22.47
CA LYS A 141 11.84 -4.00 -22.04
C LYS A 141 12.15 -2.61 -21.48
N ILE A 142 11.15 -1.71 -21.42
CA ILE A 142 11.30 -0.31 -20.97
C ILE A 142 12.15 -0.17 -19.69
N MET A 143 12.00 -1.06 -18.72
CA MET A 143 12.77 -1.03 -17.46
C MET A 143 14.29 -1.19 -17.62
N GLY A 144 14.78 -1.77 -18.73
CA GLY A 144 16.21 -1.94 -18.99
C GLY A 144 16.94 -0.65 -19.34
N TYR A 145 16.21 0.35 -19.87
CA TYR A 145 16.76 1.67 -20.20
C TYR A 145 16.68 2.66 -19.02
N LEU A 146 16.03 2.30 -17.91
CA LEU A 146 15.88 3.19 -16.75
C LEU A 146 17.15 3.22 -15.89
N ALA A 147 17.64 4.42 -15.56
CA ALA A 147 18.82 4.58 -14.71
C ALA A 147 18.54 4.20 -13.24
N PRO A 148 19.56 3.77 -12.48
CA PRO A 148 19.39 3.34 -11.09
C PRO A 148 18.74 4.37 -10.17
N GLU A 149 18.97 5.66 -10.41
CA GLU A 149 18.41 6.74 -9.59
C GLU A 149 16.94 7.07 -9.91
N PHE A 150 16.40 6.62 -11.05
CA PHE A 150 14.96 6.75 -11.34
C PHE A 150 14.12 6.00 -10.29
N PHE A 151 14.61 4.85 -9.82
CA PHE A 151 13.99 4.07 -8.74
C PHE A 151 14.08 4.75 -7.36
N ARG A 152 14.82 5.87 -7.26
CA ARG A 152 14.86 6.78 -6.09
C ARG A 152 14.03 8.06 -6.31
N GLY A 153 13.22 8.12 -7.37
CA GLY A 153 12.39 9.28 -7.73
C GLY A 153 13.15 10.45 -8.37
N ILE A 154 14.45 10.32 -8.63
CA ILE A 154 15.30 11.42 -9.12
C ILE A 154 15.15 11.54 -10.65
N VAL A 155 14.27 12.43 -11.09
CA VAL A 155 14.04 12.74 -12.51
C VAL A 155 15.00 13.85 -12.97
N THR A 156 16.01 13.49 -13.78
CA THR A 156 16.99 14.43 -14.34
C THR A 156 17.35 14.08 -15.78
N ARG A 157 18.01 15.01 -16.49
CA ARG A 157 18.55 14.78 -17.84
C ARG A 157 19.55 13.62 -17.94
N GLN A 158 20.15 13.19 -16.82
CA GLN A 158 21.07 12.06 -16.80
C GLN A 158 20.36 10.70 -16.92
N LEU A 159 19.04 10.66 -16.75
CA LEU A 159 18.21 9.49 -17.10
C LEU A 159 18.20 9.25 -18.61
N ASP A 160 18.07 10.33 -19.39
CA ASP A 160 18.04 10.27 -20.85
C ASP A 160 19.41 9.81 -21.41
N ILE A 161 20.50 10.27 -20.79
CA ILE A 161 21.87 9.83 -21.11
C ILE A 161 22.06 8.34 -20.84
N TYR A 162 21.61 7.84 -19.67
CA TYR A 162 21.67 6.40 -19.36
C TYR A 162 20.84 5.58 -20.36
N SER A 163 19.62 6.04 -20.66
CA SER A 163 18.73 5.40 -21.64
C SER A 163 19.40 5.30 -23.02
N LEU A 164 20.04 6.39 -23.47
CA LEU A 164 20.82 6.44 -24.70
C LEU A 164 22.02 5.49 -24.66
N GLY A 165 22.72 5.39 -23.54
CA GLY A 165 23.84 4.46 -23.34
C GLY A 165 23.44 3.00 -23.51
N VAL A 166 22.33 2.58 -22.90
CA VAL A 166 21.78 1.23 -23.06
C VAL A 166 21.38 0.97 -24.53
N ILE A 167 20.73 1.93 -25.19
CA ILE A 167 20.34 1.80 -26.61
C ILE A 167 21.58 1.67 -27.52
N ILE A 168 22.64 2.46 -27.29
CA ILE A 168 23.90 2.36 -28.06
C ILE A 168 24.52 0.97 -27.89
N LEU A 169 24.67 0.49 -26.65
CA LEU A 169 25.24 -0.84 -26.39
C LEU A 169 24.38 -1.95 -26.99
N GLU A 170 23.06 -1.88 -26.87
CA GLU A 170 22.16 -2.90 -27.41
C GLU A 170 22.19 -2.96 -28.96
N ILE A 171 22.31 -1.81 -29.63
CA ILE A 171 22.51 -1.74 -31.09
C ILE A 171 23.84 -2.40 -31.51
N LEU A 172 24.91 -2.25 -30.71
CA LEU A 172 26.22 -2.87 -30.99
C LEU A 172 26.26 -4.37 -30.67
N ILE A 173 25.52 -4.83 -29.66
CA ILE A 173 25.57 -6.22 -29.17
C ILE A 173 24.57 -7.12 -29.91
N GLY A 174 23.40 -6.61 -30.30
CA GLY A 174 22.34 -7.39 -30.94
C GLY A 174 21.69 -8.47 -30.04
N GLN A 175 22.00 -8.47 -28.74
CA GLN A 175 21.47 -9.40 -27.73
C GLN A 175 21.25 -8.69 -26.39
N LYS A 176 20.48 -9.32 -25.49
CA LYS A 176 20.06 -8.74 -24.21
C LYS A 176 21.13 -8.86 -23.14
N GLY A 177 21.58 -7.73 -22.59
CA GLY A 177 22.32 -7.68 -21.33
C GLY A 177 23.36 -6.56 -21.27
N HIS A 178 23.88 -6.33 -20.07
CA HIS A 178 25.08 -5.51 -19.88
C HIS A 178 26.32 -6.38 -20.14
N THR A 179 26.93 -6.20 -21.31
CA THR A 179 28.12 -6.95 -21.74
C THR A 179 29.35 -6.04 -21.73
N PRO A 180 30.54 -6.47 -21.24
CA PRO A 180 31.77 -5.69 -21.32
C PRO A 180 32.18 -5.37 -22.76
N VAL A 181 32.84 -4.21 -22.97
CA VAL A 181 33.26 -3.70 -24.29
C VAL A 181 34.14 -4.71 -25.04
N GLU A 182 35.01 -5.39 -24.31
CA GLU A 182 35.92 -6.42 -24.80
C GLU A 182 35.14 -7.56 -25.48
N CYS A 183 34.07 -8.03 -24.84
CA CYS A 183 33.20 -9.09 -25.37
C CYS A 183 32.36 -8.62 -26.57
N VAL A 184 32.02 -7.33 -26.66
CA VAL A 184 31.40 -6.76 -27.88
C VAL A 184 32.38 -6.85 -29.05
N LEU A 185 33.63 -6.41 -28.83
CA LEU A 185 34.69 -6.45 -29.85
C LEU A 185 35.08 -7.89 -30.25
N GLU A 186 35.03 -8.85 -29.33
CA GLU A 186 35.20 -10.28 -29.65
C GLU A 186 34.02 -10.84 -30.45
N SER A 187 32.78 -10.48 -30.12
CA SER A 187 31.60 -10.91 -30.87
C SER A 187 31.65 -10.46 -32.33
N TRP A 188 32.03 -9.19 -32.60
CA TRP A 188 32.20 -8.69 -33.97
C TRP A 188 33.35 -9.38 -34.73
N LYS A 189 34.51 -9.62 -34.08
CA LYS A 189 35.63 -10.38 -34.69
C LYS A 189 35.24 -11.82 -35.05
N ASN A 190 34.40 -12.46 -34.23
CA ASN A 190 34.01 -13.86 -34.41
C ASN A 190 32.85 -14.06 -35.40
N THR A 191 32.15 -12.98 -35.81
CA THR A 191 30.94 -13.08 -36.66
C THR A 191 31.24 -12.88 -38.16
N SER A 192 32.37 -12.25 -38.53
CA SER A 192 32.69 -11.92 -39.92
C SER A 192 33.50 -13.01 -40.65
N ASN A 193 32.89 -13.65 -41.64
CA ASN A 193 33.63 -14.11 -42.81
C ASN A 193 33.85 -12.91 -43.74
N GLU A 194 35.12 -12.66 -44.08
CA GLU A 194 35.62 -11.65 -45.04
C GLU A 194 35.42 -10.16 -44.65
N SER A 195 36.56 -9.44 -44.59
CA SER A 195 36.73 -7.98 -44.50
C SER A 195 35.66 -7.16 -43.75
N LEU A 196 35.76 -7.10 -42.41
CA LEU A 196 35.45 -5.84 -41.73
C LEU A 196 36.64 -4.89 -41.91
N ASP A 197 36.39 -3.63 -42.25
CA ASP A 197 37.45 -2.62 -42.31
C ASP A 197 37.92 -2.24 -40.88
N LYS A 198 39.21 -1.92 -40.76
CA LYS A 198 39.83 -1.50 -39.50
C LYS A 198 39.18 -0.22 -38.95
N SER A 199 38.75 0.69 -39.84
CA SER A 199 38.05 1.91 -39.44
C SER A 199 36.69 1.62 -38.80
N MET A 200 35.90 0.69 -39.39
CA MET A 200 34.61 0.27 -38.83
C MET A 200 34.75 -0.33 -37.42
N LEU A 201 35.81 -1.11 -37.16
CA LEU A 201 36.04 -1.69 -35.85
C LEU A 201 36.38 -0.63 -34.78
N GLU A 202 37.08 0.45 -35.16
CA GLU A 202 37.36 1.57 -34.25
C GLU A 202 36.09 2.43 -34.00
N GLN A 203 35.24 2.63 -35.01
CA GLN A 203 33.93 3.27 -34.84
C GLN A 203 33.01 2.47 -33.90
N VAL A 204 32.98 1.14 -34.03
CA VAL A 204 32.27 0.23 -33.08
C VAL A 204 32.84 0.36 -31.67
N LYS A 205 34.17 0.41 -31.51
CA LYS A 205 34.85 0.58 -30.23
C LYS A 205 34.50 1.90 -29.55
N VAL A 206 34.59 3.03 -30.26
CA VAL A 206 34.24 4.35 -29.69
C VAL A 206 32.76 4.42 -29.32
N CYS A 207 31.85 3.88 -30.14
CA CYS A 207 30.44 3.79 -29.78
C CYS A 207 30.23 2.95 -28.50
N ALA A 208 30.96 1.85 -28.31
CA ALA A 208 30.91 1.06 -27.08
C ALA A 208 31.45 1.84 -25.87
N GLU A 209 32.59 2.53 -26.00
CA GLU A 209 33.15 3.39 -24.95
C GLU A 209 32.22 4.54 -24.56
N ILE A 210 31.50 5.12 -25.52
CA ILE A 210 30.43 6.10 -25.28
C ILE A 210 29.29 5.44 -24.50
N GLY A 211 28.79 4.30 -24.98
CA GLY A 211 27.70 3.55 -24.35
C GLY A 211 27.99 3.20 -22.88
N THR A 212 29.18 2.69 -22.59
CA THR A 212 29.63 2.35 -21.22
C THR A 212 29.70 3.59 -20.31
N ARG A 213 30.23 4.73 -20.79
CA ARG A 213 30.28 5.98 -20.01
C ARG A 213 28.90 6.58 -19.76
N CYS A 214 27.96 6.39 -20.69
CA CYS A 214 26.57 6.81 -20.52
C CYS A 214 25.83 6.01 -19.44
N ILE A 215 26.18 4.74 -19.20
CA ILE A 215 25.52 3.87 -18.20
C ILE A 215 26.19 3.84 -16.82
N ASP A 216 27.08 4.80 -16.49
CA ASP A 216 27.68 4.88 -15.15
C ASP A 216 26.59 4.94 -14.05
N LEU A 217 26.80 4.22 -12.95
CA LEU A 217 25.88 4.20 -11.82
C LEU A 217 25.83 5.56 -11.09
N ASP A 218 26.85 6.40 -11.27
CA ASP A 218 26.95 7.76 -10.77
C ASP A 218 26.52 8.78 -11.85
N PRO A 219 25.38 9.47 -11.68
CA PRO A 219 24.89 10.45 -12.65
C PRO A 219 25.82 11.65 -12.86
N ALA A 220 26.76 11.92 -11.95
CA ALA A 220 27.74 13.01 -12.10
C ALA A 220 28.89 12.65 -13.05
N LYS A 221 29.13 11.35 -13.34
CA LYS A 221 30.19 10.88 -14.24
C LYS A 221 29.72 10.70 -15.69
N ARG A 222 28.41 10.58 -15.92
CA ARG A 222 27.82 10.41 -17.25
C ARG A 222 28.09 11.64 -18.13
N PRO A 223 28.53 11.46 -19.39
CA PRO A 223 28.88 12.55 -20.28
C PRO A 223 27.65 13.38 -20.66
N VAL A 224 27.83 14.70 -20.79
CA VAL A 224 26.79 15.58 -21.33
C VAL A 224 26.58 15.32 -22.82
N ILE A 225 25.35 15.44 -23.30
CA ILE A 225 24.95 15.12 -24.70
C ILE A 225 25.81 15.79 -25.77
N GLN A 226 26.34 17.00 -25.49
CA GLN A 226 27.23 17.71 -26.40
C GLN A 226 28.54 16.93 -26.64
N SER A 227 29.16 16.41 -25.58
CA SER A 227 30.39 15.61 -25.68
C SER A 227 30.15 14.27 -26.39
N ILE A 228 28.97 13.66 -26.21
CA ILE A 228 28.55 12.47 -26.99
C ILE A 228 28.51 12.80 -28.48
N ILE A 229 27.89 13.93 -28.85
CA ILE A 229 27.79 14.40 -30.24
C ILE A 229 29.16 14.75 -30.83
N GLU A 230 30.08 15.29 -30.02
CA GLU A 230 31.44 15.62 -30.45
C GLU A 230 32.26 14.35 -30.72
N MET A 231 32.30 13.39 -29.78
CA MET A 231 33.03 12.13 -29.98
C MET A 231 32.49 11.31 -31.16
N LEU A 232 31.17 11.31 -31.41
CA LEU A 232 30.59 10.64 -32.58
C LEU A 232 31.02 11.30 -33.91
N LYS A 233 31.13 12.63 -33.95
CA LYS A 233 31.65 13.35 -35.13
C LYS A 233 33.14 13.14 -35.33
N GLU A 234 33.92 13.08 -34.25
CA GLU A 234 35.36 12.78 -34.32
C GLU A 234 35.60 11.41 -34.97
N THR A 235 34.71 10.43 -34.76
CA THR A 235 34.71 9.16 -35.51
C THR A 235 34.17 9.23 -36.94
N GLU A 236 33.36 10.22 -37.30
CA GLU A 236 32.99 10.48 -38.71
C GLU A 236 34.18 11.12 -39.45
N THR A 237 34.91 12.05 -38.83
CA THR A 237 36.09 12.71 -39.45
C THR A 237 37.34 11.84 -39.44
N ALA A 238 37.54 10.99 -38.44
CA ALA A 238 38.67 10.04 -38.40
C ALA A 238 38.62 9.02 -39.56
N THR A 239 37.45 8.79 -40.17
CA THR A 239 37.31 8.02 -41.42
C THR A 239 37.94 8.72 -42.63
N ASP A 240 37.87 10.06 -42.69
CA ASP A 240 38.49 10.86 -43.75
C ASP A 240 40.00 11.07 -43.50
N ASP A 241 40.39 11.37 -42.25
CA ASP A 241 41.80 11.59 -41.85
C ASP A 241 42.69 10.35 -42.04
N PHE A 242 42.10 9.15 -42.16
CA PHE A 242 42.80 7.89 -42.41
C PHE A 242 43.49 7.84 -43.78
N ILE A 243 43.16 8.77 -44.69
CA ILE A 243 43.88 8.95 -45.97
C ILE A 243 45.22 9.68 -45.77
N GLU A 244 45.35 10.56 -44.76
CA GLU A 244 46.45 11.52 -44.69
C GLU A 244 47.47 11.22 -43.57
N ASN A 245 47.02 10.85 -42.36
CA ASN A 245 47.92 10.74 -41.19
C ASN A 245 48.60 9.36 -41.00
N SER A 246 49.32 8.92 -42.03
CA SER A 246 50.27 7.80 -41.94
C SER A 246 51.59 8.16 -41.22
N MET A 247 51.56 8.91 -40.12
CA MET A 247 52.76 9.33 -39.37
C MET A 247 52.61 9.34 -37.84
N SER A 248 53.44 8.52 -37.19
CA SER A 248 54.03 8.71 -35.86
C SER A 248 53.13 8.75 -34.60
N THR A 249 53.21 7.68 -33.81
CA THR A 249 52.91 7.69 -32.36
C THR A 249 54.10 7.12 -31.56
N ALA A 250 54.25 7.52 -30.28
CA ALA A 250 54.20 6.62 -29.10
C ALA A 250 55.07 7.06 -27.88
N LEU A 251 54.71 6.52 -26.70
CA LEU A 251 55.46 6.41 -25.41
C LEU A 251 55.58 7.70 -24.56
N THR A 252 55.54 7.75 -23.20
CA THR A 252 55.29 6.81 -22.04
C THR A 252 55.07 7.68 -20.75
N LYS A 253 54.92 7.28 -19.45
CA LYS A 253 55.06 6.01 -18.67
C LYS A 253 54.28 6.03 -17.30
N GLN A 254 54.33 4.87 -16.60
CA GLN A 254 54.28 4.50 -15.15
C GLN A 254 54.74 5.52 -14.07
N GLN A 255 54.58 5.39 -12.72
CA GLN A 255 53.93 4.45 -11.74
C GLN A 255 53.95 5.06 -10.29
N GLY A 256 53.28 4.46 -9.28
CA GLY A 256 53.57 4.67 -7.84
C GLY A 256 52.54 4.09 -6.83
N GLU A 257 53.00 3.62 -5.65
CA GLU A 257 52.22 3.05 -4.52
C GLU A 257 52.69 3.64 -3.16
N GLU A 258 51.87 3.58 -2.09
CA GLU A 258 52.27 3.20 -0.70
C GLU A 258 51.08 3.13 0.30
N THR A 259 51.31 2.75 1.57
CA THR A 259 50.30 2.05 2.43
C THR A 259 50.08 2.65 3.86
N LEU A 260 49.10 2.06 4.58
CA LEU A 260 48.51 2.44 5.90
C LEU A 260 49.47 2.39 7.12
N PRO A 261 49.09 3.04 8.25
CA PRO A 261 48.57 2.24 9.40
C PRO A 261 47.39 2.88 10.18
N ALA A 262 46.85 2.18 11.19
CA ALA A 262 45.74 2.62 12.06
C ALA A 262 45.93 2.17 13.53
N LEU A 263 45.26 2.80 14.52
CA LEU A 263 44.93 2.22 15.85
C LEU A 263 44.13 3.15 16.81
N HIS A 264 43.55 2.54 17.88
CA HIS A 264 42.86 3.10 19.07
C HIS A 264 41.60 3.97 18.85
N GLY A 265 40.38 3.64 19.31
CA GLY A 265 39.99 2.89 20.51
C GLY A 265 39.48 3.86 21.60
N GLY A 266 38.19 3.80 21.97
CA GLY A 266 37.61 4.60 23.06
C GLY A 266 36.18 4.19 23.42
N THR A 267 35.95 3.87 24.70
CA THR A 267 34.63 3.48 25.25
C THR A 267 34.22 4.41 26.39
N THR A 268 32.95 4.83 26.40
CA THR A 268 32.35 5.56 27.53
C THR A 268 30.95 5.04 27.84
N LYS A 269 30.83 4.27 28.93
CA LYS A 269 29.53 4.12 29.61
C LYS A 269 29.25 5.41 30.37
N VAL A 270 28.03 5.94 30.26
CA VAL A 270 27.49 6.90 31.22
C VAL A 270 26.19 6.33 31.75
N ALA A 271 26.19 5.93 33.02
CA ALA A 271 24.97 5.59 33.74
C ALA A 271 24.43 6.85 34.43
N SER A 272 23.14 7.14 34.25
CA SER A 272 22.43 8.17 35.01
C SER A 272 20.99 7.71 35.26
N ASN A 273 20.67 7.47 36.53
CA ASN A 273 19.38 6.91 36.92
C ASN A 273 18.23 7.88 36.57
N LYS A 274 17.42 7.55 35.57
CA LYS A 274 16.03 8.02 35.51
C LYS A 274 15.14 6.99 36.22
N ARG A 275 14.57 7.38 37.36
CA ARG A 275 13.27 6.84 37.79
C ARG A 275 12.24 7.10 36.68
N TYR A 276 11.23 6.24 36.62
CA TYR A 276 10.05 6.40 35.76
C TYR A 276 9.62 7.86 35.60
N ASP A 277 9.50 8.33 34.35
CA ASP A 277 9.19 9.73 34.08
C ASP A 277 7.72 10.04 34.37
N ALA A 278 7.46 10.48 35.60
CA ALA A 278 6.12 10.75 36.14
C ALA A 278 5.35 11.89 35.44
N SER A 279 5.91 12.51 34.40
CA SER A 279 5.18 13.40 33.50
C SER A 279 4.35 12.65 32.45
N VAL A 280 4.71 11.39 32.15
CA VAL A 280 3.99 10.52 31.22
C VAL A 280 2.87 9.78 31.97
N PRO A 281 1.63 9.74 31.48
CA PRO A 281 0.58 8.94 32.12
C PRO A 281 0.85 7.43 32.02
N LYS A 282 0.43 6.66 33.02
CA LYS A 282 0.43 5.19 32.96
C LYS A 282 -0.69 4.63 32.09
N VAL A 283 -0.47 3.41 31.59
CA VAL A 283 -1.53 2.51 31.12
C VAL A 283 -2.39 2.11 32.33
N LYS A 284 -3.71 2.20 32.20
CA LYS A 284 -4.68 2.04 33.29
C LYS A 284 -5.44 0.72 33.19
N LEU A 285 -5.84 0.17 34.34
CA LEU A 285 -6.81 -0.92 34.43
C LEU A 285 -8.16 -0.41 34.93
N GLY A 286 -9.23 -0.96 34.38
CA GLY A 286 -10.60 -0.85 34.87
C GLY A 286 -11.21 -2.24 35.03
N ALA A 287 -12.13 -2.40 35.97
CA ALA A 287 -12.84 -3.67 36.17
C ALA A 287 -14.27 -3.40 36.67
N ILE A 288 -15.27 -3.88 35.91
CA ILE A 288 -16.69 -3.53 36.08
C ILE A 288 -17.52 -4.81 36.17
N PRO A 289 -18.26 -5.07 37.27
CA PRO A 289 -19.08 -6.27 37.43
C PRO A 289 -20.38 -6.19 36.60
N ARG A 290 -20.89 -7.34 36.11
CA ARG A 290 -22.17 -7.42 35.37
C ARG A 290 -23.36 -6.91 36.20
N LEU A 291 -23.34 -7.16 37.51
CA LEU A 291 -24.37 -6.74 38.47
C LEU A 291 -23.72 -6.07 39.67
N ASN A 292 -24.35 -5.04 40.22
CA ASN A 292 -23.85 -4.35 41.41
C ASN A 292 -24.05 -5.14 42.71
N SER A 293 -24.89 -6.20 42.72
CA SER A 293 -25.14 -7.02 43.90
C SER A 293 -25.27 -8.52 43.63
N VAL A 294 -24.90 -9.34 44.63
CA VAL A 294 -25.10 -10.81 44.67
C VAL A 294 -25.49 -11.22 46.10
N PRO A 295 -26.68 -11.78 46.37
CA PRO A 295 -27.10 -12.14 47.73
C PRO A 295 -26.15 -13.15 48.41
N ARG A 296 -25.88 -12.98 49.72
CA ARG A 296 -24.90 -13.81 50.48
C ARG A 296 -25.20 -15.31 50.45
N GLY A 297 -26.48 -15.67 50.59
CA GLY A 297 -26.99 -17.04 50.55
C GLY A 297 -27.43 -17.51 49.16
N LYS A 298 -26.71 -17.10 48.11
CA LYS A 298 -26.83 -17.67 46.76
C LYS A 298 -25.43 -17.81 46.15
N SER A 299 -25.19 -18.97 45.55
CA SER A 299 -24.15 -19.09 44.53
C SER A 299 -24.59 -18.42 43.21
N CYS A 300 -23.62 -17.97 42.42
CA CYS A 300 -23.83 -17.43 41.09
C CYS A 300 -22.71 -17.95 40.16
N THR A 301 -23.07 -18.88 39.29
CA THR A 301 -22.23 -19.36 38.18
C THR A 301 -22.36 -18.43 36.98
N ASP A 302 -21.26 -18.23 36.23
CA ASP A 302 -21.22 -17.34 35.06
C ASP A 302 -21.46 -15.85 35.39
N PHE A 303 -20.88 -15.38 36.50
CA PHE A 303 -20.87 -13.96 36.83
C PHE A 303 -19.80 -13.23 36.02
N GLY A 304 -20.23 -12.47 35.00
CA GLY A 304 -19.32 -11.68 34.17
C GLY A 304 -18.72 -10.46 34.90
N VAL A 305 -17.44 -10.20 34.64
CA VAL A 305 -16.73 -8.96 34.95
C VAL A 305 -16.02 -8.47 33.70
N LEU A 306 -16.32 -7.25 33.27
CA LEU A 306 -15.60 -6.56 32.21
C LEU A 306 -14.27 -6.03 32.76
N VAL A 307 -13.16 -6.63 32.37
CA VAL A 307 -11.81 -6.12 32.62
C VAL A 307 -11.37 -5.30 31.41
N GLN A 308 -10.82 -4.11 31.66
CA GLN A 308 -10.38 -3.16 30.64
C GLN A 308 -8.92 -2.76 30.89
N VAL A 309 -8.09 -2.77 29.85
CA VAL A 309 -6.78 -2.10 29.87
C VAL A 309 -6.81 -0.95 28.85
N MET A 310 -6.31 0.22 29.25
CA MET A 310 -6.44 1.48 28.50
C MET A 310 -5.10 2.22 28.44
N ALA A 311 -4.60 2.50 27.24
CA ALA A 311 -3.40 3.29 27.05
C ALA A 311 -3.63 4.80 27.29
N PRO A 312 -2.58 5.58 27.63
CA PRO A 312 -2.61 7.04 27.57
C PRO A 312 -3.12 7.53 26.21
N ARG A 313 -3.96 8.57 26.18
CA ARG A 313 -4.56 9.08 24.92
C ARG A 313 -3.55 9.75 23.98
N GLU A 314 -2.45 10.25 24.52
CA GLU A 314 -1.43 10.99 23.80
C GLU A 314 -0.12 10.20 23.80
N CYS A 315 0.54 10.13 22.64
CA CYS A 315 1.91 9.65 22.52
C CYS A 315 2.78 10.81 22.06
N THR A 316 3.80 11.14 22.85
CA THR A 316 4.85 12.09 22.47
C THR A 316 6.08 11.32 21.97
N GLU A 317 7.01 11.99 21.29
CA GLU A 317 8.30 11.36 20.89
C GLU A 317 9.08 10.78 22.09
N ILE A 318 8.84 11.30 23.31
CA ILE A 318 9.45 10.84 24.56
C ILE A 318 8.84 9.51 25.03
N SER A 319 7.55 9.28 24.78
CA SER A 319 6.84 8.05 25.17
C SER A 319 6.72 7.03 24.04
N ARG A 320 6.90 7.44 22.79
CA ARG A 320 6.73 6.60 21.60
C ARG A 320 7.80 5.51 21.53
N ILE A 321 7.37 4.26 21.36
CA ILE A 321 8.27 3.12 21.11
C ILE A 321 8.57 3.02 19.61
N ASP A 322 9.84 2.80 19.25
CA ASP A 322 10.27 2.70 17.86
C ASP A 322 9.86 1.37 17.22
N VAL A 323 9.61 1.39 15.91
CA VAL A 323 9.13 0.25 15.12
C VAL A 323 10.18 -0.22 14.11
N ASP A 324 10.30 -1.54 14.00
CA ASP A 324 10.97 -2.23 12.89
C ASP A 324 9.90 -2.87 12.00
N LEU A 325 9.60 -2.21 10.88
CA LEU A 325 8.51 -2.57 9.97
C LEU A 325 9.06 -3.29 8.73
N VAL A 326 8.48 -4.44 8.38
CA VAL A 326 8.77 -5.16 7.14
C VAL A 326 7.55 -5.17 6.23
N ALA A 327 7.64 -4.50 5.09
CA ALA A 327 6.58 -4.43 4.10
C ALA A 327 6.81 -5.48 2.99
N VAL A 328 5.88 -6.43 2.87
CA VAL A 328 5.96 -7.56 1.93
C VAL A 328 4.93 -7.35 0.81
N LEU A 329 5.37 -7.31 -0.45
CA LEU A 329 4.59 -6.83 -1.58
C LEU A 329 4.46 -7.89 -2.68
N SER A 330 3.23 -8.29 -3.03
CA SER A 330 2.95 -9.02 -4.28
C SER A 330 3.02 -8.04 -5.45
N LEU A 331 3.73 -8.39 -6.53
CA LEU A 331 3.76 -7.56 -7.74
C LEU A 331 3.07 -8.29 -8.91
N PRO A 332 1.91 -7.79 -9.41
CA PRO A 332 1.13 -8.51 -10.43
C PRO A 332 1.89 -8.76 -11.73
N LYS A 333 1.77 -9.98 -12.26
CA LYS A 333 2.37 -10.40 -13.55
C LYS A 333 1.84 -9.61 -14.75
N SER A 334 0.54 -9.27 -14.73
CA SER A 334 -0.15 -8.68 -15.89
C SER A 334 0.13 -7.19 -16.05
N PHE A 335 0.60 -6.78 -17.24
CA PHE A 335 0.67 -5.38 -17.65
C PHE A 335 -0.70 -4.74 -17.92
N ARG A 336 -1.82 -5.46 -17.73
CA ARG A 336 -3.16 -4.86 -17.79
C ARG A 336 -3.56 -4.14 -16.49
N LEU A 337 -2.84 -4.38 -15.40
CA LEU A 337 -3.16 -3.93 -14.05
C LEU A 337 -2.11 -2.90 -13.57
N PHE A 338 -1.92 -1.83 -14.36
CA PHE A 338 -0.99 -0.75 -14.03
C PHE A 338 -1.38 -0.05 -12.72
N HIS A 339 -2.67 0.24 -12.55
CA HIS A 339 -3.23 0.86 -11.33
C HIS A 339 -2.76 0.16 -10.05
N ALA A 340 -2.74 -1.17 -10.02
CA ALA A 340 -2.28 -1.94 -8.86
C ALA A 340 -0.82 -1.62 -8.43
N LYS A 341 0.07 -1.38 -9.40
CA LYS A 341 1.48 -1.06 -9.11
C LYS A 341 1.64 0.37 -8.61
N ASP A 342 0.87 1.31 -9.15
CA ASP A 342 0.84 2.68 -8.66
C ASP A 342 0.15 2.78 -7.28
N CYS A 343 -0.90 1.99 -7.03
CA CYS A 343 -1.55 1.84 -5.73
C CYS A 343 -0.58 1.29 -4.66
N ILE A 344 0.11 0.18 -4.93
CA ILE A 344 1.12 -0.37 -4.01
C ILE A 344 2.26 0.62 -3.79
N LYS A 345 2.70 1.33 -4.83
CA LYS A 345 3.73 2.38 -4.72
C LYS A 345 3.26 3.53 -3.82
N GLN A 346 2.05 4.05 -4.02
CA GLN A 346 1.52 5.15 -3.20
C GLN A 346 1.26 4.73 -1.75
N ALA A 347 0.79 3.49 -1.52
CA ALA A 347 0.68 2.93 -0.18
C ALA A 347 2.04 2.92 0.55
N ILE A 348 3.10 2.48 -0.13
CA ILE A 348 4.44 2.40 0.47
C ILE A 348 5.13 3.76 0.58
N MET A 349 4.85 4.72 -0.32
CA MET A 349 5.22 6.12 -0.09
C MET A 349 4.54 6.66 1.16
N PHE A 350 3.22 6.50 1.31
CA PHE A 350 2.48 6.93 2.49
C PHE A 350 3.06 6.33 3.78
N VAL A 351 3.46 5.05 3.78
CA VAL A 351 4.19 4.43 4.91
C VAL A 351 5.53 5.13 5.17
N ILE A 352 6.35 5.37 4.14
CA ILE A 352 7.65 6.06 4.27
C ILE A 352 7.48 7.47 4.84
N ASP A 353 6.50 8.23 4.33
CA ASP A 353 6.28 9.64 4.66
C ASP A 353 5.75 9.84 6.10
N HIS A 354 5.18 8.80 6.73
CA HIS A 354 4.64 8.82 8.10
C HIS A 354 5.48 8.08 9.15
N LEU A 355 6.56 7.38 8.76
CA LEU A 355 7.48 6.76 9.72
C LEU A 355 8.42 7.82 10.33
N GLY A 356 8.65 7.71 11.64
CA GLY A 356 9.53 8.62 12.38
C GLY A 356 11.01 8.31 12.17
N PRO A 357 11.92 9.27 12.48
CA PRO A 357 13.35 9.17 12.16
C PRO A 357 14.11 8.07 12.91
N ALA A 358 13.49 7.42 13.89
CA ALA A 358 14.04 6.29 14.64
C ALA A 358 13.43 4.93 14.24
N ASP A 359 12.44 4.91 13.34
CA ASP A 359 11.87 3.67 12.79
C ASP A 359 12.78 3.08 11.70
N ARG A 360 12.58 1.80 11.38
CA ARG A 360 13.30 1.12 10.30
C ARG A 360 12.31 0.41 9.40
N LEU A 361 12.36 0.69 8.10
CA LEU A 361 11.55 0.01 7.08
C LEU A 361 12.43 -0.94 6.25
N SER A 362 11.96 -2.16 6.06
CA SER A 362 12.49 -3.11 5.08
C SER A 362 11.40 -3.50 4.08
N ILE A 363 11.67 -3.35 2.78
CA ILE A 363 10.72 -3.68 1.72
C ILE A 363 11.13 -5.00 1.04
N VAL A 364 10.20 -5.94 0.92
CA VAL A 364 10.39 -7.25 0.30
C VAL A 364 9.34 -7.48 -0.79
N THR A 365 9.75 -7.41 -2.06
CA THR A 365 8.89 -7.74 -3.19
C THR A 365 8.97 -9.22 -3.56
N PHE A 366 7.86 -9.84 -3.96
CA PHE A 366 7.84 -11.19 -4.53
C PHE A 366 6.99 -11.29 -5.79
N ASN A 367 7.30 -12.31 -6.60
CA ASN A 367 6.51 -12.80 -7.73
C ASN A 367 6.74 -14.32 -7.85
N GLU A 368 5.87 -15.03 -8.58
CA GLU A 368 5.96 -16.50 -8.70
C GLU A 368 7.30 -17.00 -9.27
N ASP A 369 7.90 -16.23 -10.18
CA ASP A 369 9.08 -16.66 -10.94
C ASP A 369 10.40 -16.44 -10.16
N GLN A 370 10.37 -15.67 -9.07
CA GLN A 370 11.49 -15.46 -8.14
C GLN A 370 11.07 -15.49 -6.67
N VAL A 371 10.80 -16.69 -6.14
CA VAL A 371 10.83 -16.94 -4.69
C VAL A 371 12.28 -16.94 -4.20
N ARG A 372 12.89 -15.74 -4.11
CA ARG A 372 14.29 -15.57 -3.65
C ARG A 372 14.50 -14.56 -2.53
N CYS A 373 13.45 -14.20 -1.79
CA CYS A 373 13.63 -13.68 -0.44
C CYS A 373 13.65 -14.84 0.58
N ARG A 374 14.83 -15.24 1.05
CA ARG A 374 14.93 -16.05 2.27
C ARG A 374 14.66 -15.14 3.48
N MET A 375 13.39 -15.12 3.89
CA MET A 375 12.87 -14.72 5.21
C MET A 375 12.88 -13.21 5.54
N PRO A 376 11.74 -12.51 5.33
CA PRO A 376 11.38 -11.30 6.08
C PRO A 376 11.53 -11.49 7.60
N LEU A 377 11.16 -12.68 8.09
CA LEU A 377 11.35 -13.12 9.47
C LEU A 377 12.82 -13.08 9.94
N SER A 378 13.79 -13.32 9.06
CA SER A 378 15.20 -13.23 9.44
C SER A 378 15.62 -11.80 9.74
N ILE A 379 15.05 -10.80 9.06
CA ILE A 379 15.35 -9.38 9.32
C ILE A 379 14.96 -9.03 10.77
N LEU A 380 13.77 -9.43 11.22
CA LEU A 380 13.28 -9.16 12.58
C LEU A 380 13.93 -10.06 13.66
N ARG A 381 14.35 -11.29 13.31
CA ARG A 381 15.07 -12.22 14.20
C ARG A 381 16.54 -11.85 14.40
N GLN A 382 17.21 -11.35 13.36
CA GLN A 382 18.63 -10.96 13.37
C GLN A 382 18.90 -9.61 14.05
N ARG A 383 17.85 -8.88 14.46
CA ARG A 383 17.98 -7.73 15.36
C ARG A 383 18.78 -8.10 16.61
N GLU A 384 19.57 -7.17 17.12
CA GLU A 384 20.36 -7.39 18.33
C GLU A 384 19.48 -7.62 19.57
N ALA A 385 20.06 -8.13 20.65
CA ALA A 385 19.31 -8.40 21.90
C ALA A 385 18.59 -7.14 22.43
N ASP A 386 19.25 -5.98 22.37
CA ASP A 386 18.69 -4.69 22.79
C ASP A 386 17.56 -4.25 21.84
N ASP A 387 17.75 -4.33 20.52
CA ASP A 387 16.71 -3.99 19.53
C ASP A 387 15.47 -4.89 19.69
N ARG A 388 15.64 -6.21 19.86
CA ARG A 388 14.53 -7.14 20.12
C ARG A 388 13.78 -6.82 21.42
N SER A 389 14.48 -6.30 22.42
CA SER A 389 13.91 -5.97 23.72
C SER A 389 13.28 -4.58 23.78
N ASN A 390 13.65 -3.67 22.88
CA ASN A 390 13.30 -2.25 22.98
C ASN A 390 12.50 -1.69 21.79
N ARG A 391 12.31 -2.46 20.71
CA ARG A 391 11.66 -2.02 19.46
C ARG A 391 10.59 -3.01 19.01
N VAL A 392 9.42 -2.50 18.59
CA VAL A 392 8.30 -3.34 18.14
C VAL A 392 8.53 -3.82 16.70
N GLY A 393 8.61 -5.13 16.50
CA GLY A 393 8.74 -5.75 15.18
C GLY A 393 7.37 -6.02 14.54
N ARG A 394 7.15 -5.54 13.31
CA ARG A 394 5.86 -5.65 12.60
C ARG A 394 6.05 -6.05 11.15
N ILE A 395 5.04 -6.72 10.59
CA ILE A 395 5.00 -7.08 9.18
C ILE A 395 3.69 -6.57 8.59
N ILE A 396 3.75 -5.84 7.47
CA ILE A 396 2.59 -5.55 6.63
C ILE A 396 2.70 -6.33 5.32
N VAL A 397 1.61 -6.94 4.86
CA VAL A 397 1.57 -7.67 3.59
C VAL A 397 0.55 -7.03 2.66
N LEU A 398 1.03 -6.38 1.60
CA LEU A 398 0.20 -5.81 0.56
C LEU A 398 0.12 -6.83 -0.59
N CYS A 399 -1.06 -7.45 -0.73
CA CYS A 399 -1.30 -8.53 -1.67
C CYS A 399 -2.31 -8.12 -2.73
N TYR A 400 -1.89 -8.24 -3.98
CA TYR A 400 -2.70 -8.05 -5.18
C TYR A 400 -2.42 -9.23 -6.12
N ASP A 401 -3.47 -9.87 -6.59
CA ASP A 401 -3.53 -11.15 -7.32
C ASP A 401 -2.91 -12.32 -6.51
N ILE A 402 -3.74 -13.25 -6.06
CA ILE A 402 -3.39 -14.25 -5.03
C ILE A 402 -3.78 -15.70 -5.36
N ASP A 403 -3.46 -16.16 -6.58
CA ASP A 403 -3.42 -17.60 -6.93
C ASP A 403 -2.24 -18.37 -6.27
N TYR A 404 -1.57 -17.76 -5.29
CA TYR A 404 -0.47 -18.35 -4.52
C TYR A 404 -0.96 -19.42 -3.54
N LYS A 405 -0.37 -20.62 -3.61
CA LYS A 405 -0.55 -21.66 -2.59
C LYS A 405 0.21 -21.32 -1.30
N ILE A 406 -0.51 -20.79 -0.31
CA ILE A 406 0.03 -20.62 1.04
C ILE A 406 0.28 -22.00 1.68
N VAL A 407 1.55 -22.29 1.99
CA VAL A 407 1.92 -23.42 2.84
C VAL A 407 1.70 -23.02 4.30
N LYS A 408 0.51 -23.33 4.83
CA LYS A 408 0.04 -22.88 6.15
C LYS A 408 1.01 -23.22 7.29
N GLU A 409 1.67 -24.37 7.21
CA GLU A 409 2.68 -24.88 8.16
C GLU A 409 3.91 -23.97 8.33
N ASN A 410 4.20 -23.09 7.36
CA ASN A 410 5.34 -22.17 7.40
C ASN A 410 5.01 -20.79 8.02
N ILE A 411 3.76 -20.55 8.44
CA ILE A 411 3.36 -19.27 9.06
C ILE A 411 3.71 -19.31 10.55
N SER A 412 4.62 -18.44 10.97
CA SER A 412 5.07 -18.31 12.36
C SER A 412 4.37 -17.14 13.04
N ASN A 413 3.84 -17.37 14.24
CA ASN A 413 3.14 -16.38 15.07
C ASN A 413 4.07 -15.49 15.92
N GLU A 414 5.38 -15.50 15.66
CA GLU A 414 6.38 -14.71 16.40
C GLU A 414 6.26 -13.20 16.16
N PHE A 415 5.72 -12.79 15.00
CA PHE A 415 5.49 -11.39 14.66
C PHE A 415 4.09 -11.21 14.08
N LEU A 416 3.40 -10.18 14.56
CA LEU A 416 2.07 -9.79 14.13
C LEU A 416 2.11 -9.32 12.67
N VAL A 417 1.27 -9.94 11.81
CA VAL A 417 1.17 -9.61 10.38
C VAL A 417 -0.17 -8.93 10.08
N GLU A 418 -0.12 -7.68 9.66
CA GLU A 418 -1.30 -6.98 9.13
C GLU A 418 -1.37 -7.17 7.61
N THR A 419 -2.53 -7.62 7.12
CA THR A 419 -2.71 -8.02 5.72
C THR A 419 -3.67 -7.09 5.00
N PHE A 420 -3.29 -6.66 3.79
CA PHE A 420 -4.06 -5.80 2.91
C PHE A 420 -4.29 -6.54 1.60
N HIS A 421 -5.53 -6.98 1.38
CA HIS A 421 -5.97 -7.60 0.13
C HIS A 421 -6.56 -6.51 -0.77
N LEU A 422 -5.97 -6.33 -1.96
CA LEU A 422 -6.14 -5.14 -2.80
C LEU A 422 -6.96 -5.37 -4.09
N ASP A 423 -7.62 -6.53 -4.22
CA ASP A 423 -8.36 -6.97 -5.41
C ASP A 423 -9.64 -7.75 -5.05
N GLU A 424 -10.54 -7.95 -6.00
CA GLU A 424 -11.84 -8.61 -5.78
C GLU A 424 -11.78 -10.16 -5.76
N SER A 425 -10.61 -10.81 -5.73
CA SER A 425 -10.51 -12.26 -5.99
C SER A 425 -11.08 -13.18 -4.90
N HIS A 426 -11.35 -14.43 -5.29
CA HIS A 426 -11.98 -15.50 -4.49
C HIS A 426 -11.21 -15.97 -3.23
N TYR A 427 -10.11 -15.32 -2.88
CA TYR A 427 -9.07 -15.87 -2.01
C TYR A 427 -8.81 -15.06 -0.72
N ALA A 428 -9.69 -14.13 -0.33
CA ALA A 428 -9.55 -13.34 0.91
C ALA A 428 -9.29 -14.20 2.17
N THR A 429 -9.80 -15.44 2.20
CA THR A 429 -9.57 -16.45 3.25
C THR A 429 -8.09 -16.81 3.46
N ASN A 430 -7.25 -16.72 2.42
CA ASN A 430 -5.81 -16.94 2.51
C ASN A 430 -5.10 -15.81 3.29
N MET A 431 -5.47 -14.55 3.02
CA MET A 431 -4.92 -13.38 3.71
C MET A 431 -5.44 -13.28 5.15
N GLN A 432 -6.74 -13.53 5.34
CA GLN A 432 -7.36 -13.73 6.66
C GLN A 432 -6.61 -14.80 7.48
N PHE A 433 -6.25 -15.93 6.88
CA PHE A 433 -5.53 -17.00 7.58
C PHE A 433 -4.16 -16.53 8.09
N ILE A 434 -3.38 -15.79 7.27
CA ILE A 434 -2.11 -15.18 7.73
C ILE A 434 -2.36 -14.27 8.94
N GLY A 435 -3.33 -13.36 8.86
CA GLY A 435 -3.67 -12.47 9.97
C GLY A 435 -4.04 -13.26 11.23
N GLN A 436 -5.02 -14.16 11.14
CA GLN A 436 -5.49 -14.94 12.30
C GLN A 436 -4.43 -15.85 12.92
N THR A 437 -3.56 -16.50 12.12
CA THR A 437 -2.47 -17.34 12.64
C THR A 437 -1.37 -16.53 13.32
N THR A 438 -1.23 -15.24 13.01
CA THR A 438 -0.20 -14.35 13.57
C THR A 438 -0.75 -13.32 14.56
N SER A 439 -1.99 -13.50 15.03
CA SER A 439 -2.71 -12.52 15.87
C SER A 439 -2.75 -11.10 15.26
N GLY A 440 -2.76 -11.01 13.93
CA GLY A 440 -2.75 -9.78 13.15
C GLY A 440 -4.01 -9.50 12.34
N ILE A 441 -4.05 -8.31 11.77
CA ILE A 441 -5.23 -7.73 11.13
C ILE A 441 -5.44 -8.26 9.72
N HIS A 442 -6.71 -8.38 9.30
CA HIS A 442 -7.08 -8.46 7.90
C HIS A 442 -7.88 -7.22 7.48
N SER A 443 -7.36 -6.49 6.49
CA SER A 443 -7.99 -5.37 5.81
C SER A 443 -8.19 -5.72 4.34
N TYR A 444 -9.32 -5.31 3.79
CA TYR A 444 -9.68 -5.49 2.39
C TYR A 444 -9.95 -4.11 1.77
N VAL A 445 -9.46 -3.89 0.54
CA VAL A 445 -9.55 -2.62 -0.16
C VAL A 445 -9.68 -2.85 -1.66
N ILE A 446 -10.83 -2.52 -2.24
CA ILE A 446 -11.05 -2.64 -3.70
C ILE A 446 -10.49 -1.40 -4.41
N GLU A 447 -9.45 -1.60 -5.23
CA GLU A 447 -8.94 -0.78 -6.37
C GLU A 447 -9.07 0.77 -6.35
N ASP A 448 -9.25 1.38 -5.18
CA ASP A 448 -9.40 2.82 -4.97
C ASP A 448 -8.23 3.31 -4.11
N ILE A 449 -7.46 4.25 -4.65
CA ILE A 449 -6.20 4.69 -4.07
C ILE A 449 -6.38 5.53 -2.80
N GLU A 450 -7.51 6.22 -2.65
CA GLU A 450 -7.83 6.94 -1.42
C GLU A 450 -8.30 5.97 -0.33
N ARG A 451 -9.05 4.91 -0.69
CA ARG A 451 -9.36 3.81 0.24
C ARG A 451 -8.10 3.04 0.68
N ILE A 452 -7.06 3.00 -0.15
CA ILE A 452 -5.76 2.42 0.20
C ILE A 452 -5.01 3.34 1.17
N LYS A 453 -4.99 4.66 0.95
CA LYS A 453 -4.45 5.63 1.92
C LYS A 453 -5.19 5.54 3.26
N ASP A 454 -6.53 5.47 3.26
CA ASP A 454 -7.34 5.27 4.47
C ASP A 454 -6.88 4.03 5.27
N ALA A 455 -6.67 2.90 4.58
CA ALA A 455 -6.22 1.67 5.21
C ALA A 455 -4.78 1.78 5.75
N MET A 456 -3.89 2.50 5.07
CA MET A 456 -2.54 2.79 5.55
C MET A 456 -2.53 3.80 6.71
N ALA A 457 -3.40 4.81 6.72
CA ALA A 457 -3.55 5.77 7.81
C ALA A 457 -4.01 5.10 9.11
N VAL A 458 -4.97 4.17 9.02
CA VAL A 458 -5.39 3.35 10.17
C VAL A 458 -4.26 2.44 10.68
N CYS A 459 -3.52 1.79 9.77
CA CYS A 459 -2.39 0.93 10.13
C CYS A 459 -1.25 1.73 10.78
N ILE A 460 -0.71 2.71 10.06
CA ILE A 460 0.48 3.47 10.46
C ILE A 460 0.16 4.41 11.61
N GLY A 461 -1.04 4.98 11.72
CA GLY A 461 -1.47 5.73 12.91
C GLY A 461 -1.48 4.88 14.19
N GLY A 462 -1.76 3.58 14.08
CA GLY A 462 -1.55 2.62 15.16
C GLY A 462 -0.06 2.41 15.47
N LEU A 463 0.70 1.97 14.47
CA LEU A 463 2.13 1.62 14.64
C LEU A 463 3.00 2.82 15.08
N THR A 464 2.69 4.03 14.65
CA THR A 464 3.40 5.25 15.08
C THR A 464 2.96 5.74 16.46
N SER A 465 1.88 5.24 17.04
CA SER A 465 1.42 5.64 18.37
C SER A 465 1.64 4.59 19.48
N VAL A 466 2.37 3.50 19.21
CA VAL A 466 2.74 2.47 20.21
C VAL A 466 3.32 3.11 21.49
N ASN A 467 2.64 2.87 22.61
CA ASN A 467 2.93 3.43 23.93
C ASN A 467 3.37 2.36 24.95
N ALA A 468 2.97 1.10 24.74
CA ALA A 468 3.32 -0.01 25.62
C ALA A 468 3.57 -1.30 24.83
N MET A 469 4.48 -2.15 25.32
CA MET A 469 4.76 -3.50 24.81
C MET A 469 4.85 -4.52 25.96
N ALA A 470 4.77 -5.81 25.63
CA ALA A 470 4.72 -6.93 26.57
C ALA A 470 3.69 -6.73 27.72
N VAL A 471 2.52 -6.19 27.38
CA VAL A 471 1.44 -5.90 28.34
C VAL A 471 0.85 -7.20 28.89
N LYS A 472 0.84 -7.34 30.21
CA LYS A 472 0.24 -8.46 30.96
C LYS A 472 -0.74 -7.95 32.00
N ILE A 473 -1.89 -8.60 32.09
CA ILE A 473 -2.90 -8.40 33.14
C ILE A 473 -2.89 -9.65 34.02
N HIS A 474 -2.74 -9.49 35.33
CA HIS A 474 -2.87 -10.56 36.31
C HIS A 474 -4.20 -10.40 37.07
N LEU A 475 -4.91 -11.50 37.22
CA LEU A 475 -6.19 -11.62 37.90
C LEU A 475 -6.01 -12.52 39.13
N GLU A 476 -6.61 -12.15 40.25
CA GLU A 476 -6.55 -12.92 41.50
C GLU A 476 -7.92 -12.83 42.20
N THR A 477 -8.64 -13.94 42.38
CA THR A 477 -9.94 -13.96 43.05
C THR A 477 -9.83 -14.18 44.55
N PHE A 478 -10.77 -13.61 45.31
CA PHE A 478 -10.82 -13.77 46.77
C PHE A 478 -11.51 -15.08 47.18
N GLU A 479 -11.41 -15.44 48.46
CA GLU A 479 -12.03 -16.63 49.05
C GLU A 479 -13.53 -16.76 48.68
N GLY A 480 -13.92 -17.97 48.24
CA GLY A 480 -15.29 -18.25 47.78
C GLY A 480 -15.59 -17.77 46.35
N VAL A 481 -14.57 -17.39 45.57
CA VAL A 481 -14.69 -17.03 44.15
C VAL A 481 -13.59 -17.74 43.34
N THR A 482 -13.95 -18.30 42.19
CA THR A 482 -13.04 -18.91 41.21
C THR A 482 -13.29 -18.37 39.80
N ILE A 483 -12.29 -18.43 38.92
CA ILE A 483 -12.40 -18.02 37.52
C ILE A 483 -12.84 -19.23 36.69
N SER A 484 -13.99 -19.13 36.01
CA SER A 484 -14.54 -20.26 35.23
C SER A 484 -14.14 -20.23 33.76
N SER A 485 -13.96 -19.04 33.17
CA SER A 485 -13.41 -18.83 31.81
C SER A 485 -13.18 -17.34 31.53
N ILE A 486 -12.48 -17.02 30.44
CA ILE A 486 -12.16 -15.64 30.02
C ILE A 486 -12.45 -15.49 28.52
N ASP A 487 -13.33 -14.57 28.12
CA ASP A 487 -13.49 -14.17 26.73
C ASP A 487 -12.34 -13.24 26.31
N SER A 488 -11.28 -13.83 25.77
CA SER A 488 -10.08 -13.11 25.30
C SER A 488 -9.96 -13.00 23.76
N ALA A 489 -10.81 -13.71 23.01
CA ALA A 489 -10.94 -13.77 21.55
C ALA A 489 -9.68 -14.12 20.70
N ALA A 490 -8.66 -13.27 20.70
CA ALA A 490 -7.35 -13.57 20.09
C ALA A 490 -6.18 -13.49 21.08
N TYR A 491 -6.41 -12.91 22.26
CA TYR A 491 -5.39 -12.73 23.29
C TYR A 491 -5.18 -14.00 24.12
N HIS A 492 -3.93 -14.33 24.42
CA HIS A 492 -3.59 -15.55 25.16
C HIS A 492 -3.87 -15.38 26.65
N ALA A 493 -4.90 -16.07 27.14
CA ALA A 493 -5.31 -16.06 28.54
C ALA A 493 -5.15 -17.45 29.16
N THR A 494 -4.51 -17.52 30.33
CA THR A 494 -4.30 -18.75 31.09
C THR A 494 -4.83 -18.58 32.51
N ILE A 495 -5.79 -19.41 32.89
CA ILE A 495 -6.19 -19.62 34.30
C ILE A 495 -5.20 -20.62 34.91
N ASP A 496 -4.80 -20.42 36.15
CA ASP A 496 -3.89 -21.34 36.83
C ASP A 496 -4.59 -22.68 37.13
N PRO A 497 -4.00 -23.83 36.74
CA PRO A 497 -4.63 -25.14 36.88
C PRO A 497 -4.63 -25.67 38.33
N ASP A 498 -3.76 -25.15 39.20
CA ASP A 498 -3.59 -25.65 40.57
C ASP A 498 -4.49 -24.90 41.58
N ASP A 499 -4.87 -23.64 41.31
CA ASP A 499 -5.79 -22.86 42.18
C ASP A 499 -7.16 -22.49 41.55
N SER A 500 -7.26 -22.28 40.22
CA SER A 500 -8.44 -21.70 39.55
C SER A 500 -8.95 -20.36 40.14
N GLN A 501 -8.11 -19.65 40.88
CA GLN A 501 -8.32 -18.32 41.44
C GLN A 501 -7.44 -17.27 40.77
N THR A 502 -6.28 -17.64 40.25
CA THR A 502 -5.37 -16.75 39.52
C THR A 502 -5.44 -16.97 38.01
N ALA A 503 -5.19 -15.91 37.24
CA ALA A 503 -5.09 -15.98 35.79
C ALA A 503 -4.22 -14.85 35.20
N THR A 504 -3.68 -15.05 34.01
CA THR A 504 -2.91 -14.05 33.26
C THR A 504 -3.43 -13.87 31.84
N ILE A 505 -3.65 -12.63 31.41
CA ILE A 505 -3.99 -12.27 30.02
C ILE A 505 -2.79 -11.55 29.40
N HIS A 506 -2.33 -12.02 28.24
CA HIS A 506 -1.26 -11.42 27.45
C HIS A 506 -1.86 -10.58 26.31
N VAL A 507 -1.49 -9.30 26.25
CA VAL A 507 -2.09 -8.29 25.36
C VAL A 507 -1.10 -7.78 24.29
N ASP A 508 0.17 -8.18 24.39
CA ASP A 508 1.30 -7.76 23.56
C ASP A 508 1.54 -6.24 23.59
N ASP A 509 1.03 -5.46 22.64
CA ASP A 509 1.26 -4.02 22.54
C ASP A 509 -0.03 -3.19 22.61
N LEU A 510 0.12 -1.92 23.02
CA LEU A 510 -0.96 -0.94 22.97
C LEU A 510 -0.53 0.35 22.28
N TYR A 511 -1.38 0.79 21.35
CA TYR A 511 -1.32 2.11 20.71
C TYR A 511 -1.89 3.18 21.65
N ALA A 512 -1.48 4.44 21.55
CA ALA A 512 -2.03 5.51 22.39
C ALA A 512 -3.54 5.71 22.14
N GLY A 513 -4.32 5.82 23.21
CA GLY A 513 -5.79 5.85 23.19
C GLY A 513 -6.47 4.49 22.96
N GLU A 514 -5.70 3.43 22.69
CA GLU A 514 -6.23 2.08 22.52
C GLU A 514 -6.73 1.49 23.84
N HIS A 515 -7.77 0.68 23.76
CA HIS A 515 -8.38 -0.02 24.88
C HIS A 515 -8.70 -1.46 24.51
N LYS A 516 -8.56 -2.40 25.46
CA LYS A 516 -8.92 -3.81 25.29
C LYS A 516 -9.86 -4.24 26.42
N ASN A 517 -10.99 -4.80 26.02
CA ASN A 517 -12.07 -5.28 26.86
C ASN A 517 -12.04 -6.81 26.91
N PHE A 518 -12.24 -7.39 28.08
CA PHE A 518 -12.26 -8.84 28.32
C PHE A 518 -13.41 -9.18 29.26
N ILE A 519 -14.19 -10.24 28.98
CA ILE A 519 -15.19 -10.72 29.94
C ILE A 519 -14.60 -11.90 30.73
N VAL A 520 -14.24 -11.64 31.98
CA VAL A 520 -13.85 -12.68 32.94
C VAL A 520 -15.12 -13.24 33.56
N ARG A 521 -15.35 -14.55 33.46
CA ARG A 521 -16.47 -15.24 34.09
C ARG A 521 -16.03 -15.81 35.42
N LEU A 522 -16.80 -15.53 36.47
CA LEU A 522 -16.55 -15.99 37.82
C LEU A 522 -17.61 -17.00 38.25
N SER A 523 -17.19 -18.00 39.01
CA SER A 523 -18.06 -18.84 39.83
C SER A 523 -18.00 -18.31 41.26
N ILE A 524 -19.09 -17.69 41.69
CA ILE A 524 -19.24 -17.09 43.01
C ILE A 524 -19.98 -18.09 43.91
N HIS A 525 -19.36 -18.48 45.01
CA HIS A 525 -19.96 -19.35 46.02
C HIS A 525 -20.70 -18.53 47.10
N GLU A 526 -21.48 -19.22 47.92
CA GLU A 526 -22.12 -18.63 49.10
C GLU A 526 -21.06 -18.12 50.08
N GLY A 527 -21.27 -16.92 50.63
CA GLY A 527 -20.26 -16.28 51.48
C GLY A 527 -20.52 -14.80 51.74
N SER A 528 -19.65 -14.20 52.54
CA SER A 528 -19.74 -12.81 52.99
C SER A 528 -18.79 -11.84 52.25
N SER A 529 -17.86 -12.34 51.42
CA SER A 529 -16.88 -11.48 50.73
C SER A 529 -17.55 -10.61 49.65
N GLU A 530 -17.47 -9.29 49.87
CA GLU A 530 -17.87 -8.25 48.93
C GLU A 530 -16.77 -7.92 47.92
N ARG A 531 -15.56 -8.49 48.08
CA ARG A 531 -14.48 -8.45 47.09
C ARG A 531 -14.54 -9.71 46.25
N LEU A 532 -14.51 -9.57 44.92
CA LEU A 532 -14.52 -10.71 43.99
C LEU A 532 -13.15 -11.01 43.40
N MET A 533 -12.48 -9.99 42.88
CA MET A 533 -11.24 -10.13 42.12
C MET A 533 -10.37 -8.88 42.23
N ALA A 534 -9.07 -9.04 42.44
CA ALA A 534 -8.07 -8.02 42.19
C ALA A 534 -7.58 -8.12 40.73
N VAL A 535 -7.32 -6.97 40.12
CA VAL A 535 -6.84 -6.83 38.74
C VAL A 535 -5.59 -5.96 38.77
N SER A 536 -4.44 -6.57 38.48
CA SER A 536 -3.14 -5.91 38.45
C SER A 536 -2.44 -6.21 37.11
N GLY A 537 -1.20 -5.78 36.94
CA GLY A 537 -0.44 -6.12 35.74
C GLY A 537 0.79 -5.26 35.54
N CYS A 538 1.47 -5.48 34.42
CA CYS A 538 2.65 -4.73 34.04
C CYS A 538 2.77 -4.59 32.52
N TYR A 539 3.61 -3.66 32.10
CA TYR A 539 4.00 -3.46 30.71
C TYR A 539 5.46 -3.02 30.63
N ARG A 540 5.99 -2.87 29.41
CA ARG A 540 7.33 -2.32 29.18
C ARG A 540 7.23 -1.10 28.27
N ASN A 541 7.97 -0.06 28.58
CA ASN A 541 8.28 1.05 27.67
C ASN A 541 9.72 1.54 27.99
N PRO A 542 10.70 1.23 27.12
CA PRO A 542 12.12 1.50 27.36
C PRO A 542 12.51 2.98 27.20
N LYS A 543 11.60 3.85 26.73
CA LYS A 543 11.86 5.27 26.56
C LYS A 543 11.58 6.06 27.84
N ILE A 544 10.66 5.58 28.68
CA ILE A 544 10.18 6.26 29.90
C ILE A 544 10.62 5.58 31.20
N SER A 545 11.15 4.35 31.14
CA SER A 545 11.75 3.65 32.27
C SER A 545 12.99 2.86 31.87
N MET A 546 13.95 2.78 32.79
CA MET A 546 15.11 1.87 32.72
C MET A 546 14.86 0.55 33.49
N GLU A 547 13.73 0.43 34.19
CA GLU A 547 13.30 -0.78 34.87
C GLU A 547 12.65 -1.74 33.85
N ASP A 548 12.86 -3.05 34.02
CA ASP A 548 12.40 -4.05 33.04
C ASP A 548 10.89 -4.11 32.86
N THR A 549 10.12 -3.65 33.85
CA THR A 549 8.65 -3.54 33.78
C THR A 549 8.16 -2.30 34.52
N ILE A 550 7.04 -1.75 34.05
CA ILE A 550 6.26 -0.68 34.68
C ILE A 550 4.95 -1.31 35.15
N GLU A 551 4.62 -1.15 36.43
CA GLU A 551 3.34 -1.62 37.00
C GLU A 551 2.15 -0.82 36.44
N LEU A 552 1.07 -1.51 36.11
CA LEU A 552 -0.22 -0.91 35.78
C LEU A 552 -0.91 -0.37 37.05
N ASP A 553 -1.80 0.61 36.89
CA ASP A 553 -2.62 1.10 38.00
C ASP A 553 -3.64 0.04 38.44
N CYS A 554 -3.36 -0.66 39.55
CA CYS A 554 -4.17 -1.78 40.05
C CYS A 554 -5.61 -1.37 40.41
N SER A 555 -6.55 -2.29 40.17
CA SER A 555 -7.98 -2.15 40.46
C SER A 555 -8.50 -3.35 41.27
N VAL A 556 -9.59 -3.18 42.03
CA VAL A 556 -10.23 -4.25 42.81
C VAL A 556 -11.74 -4.21 42.57
N VAL A 557 -12.31 -5.37 42.27
CA VAL A 557 -13.72 -5.56 41.96
C VAL A 557 -14.51 -5.81 43.25
N TYR A 558 -15.49 -4.94 43.50
CA TYR A 558 -16.42 -5.03 44.62
C TYR A 558 -17.85 -5.28 44.12
N VAL A 559 -18.64 -6.03 44.88
CA VAL A 559 -20.10 -6.14 44.72
C VAL A 559 -20.79 -6.09 46.07
N LEU A 560 -22.00 -5.54 46.11
CA LEU A 560 -22.82 -5.55 47.32
C LEU A 560 -23.31 -6.97 47.61
N ARG A 561 -23.11 -7.45 48.85
CA ARG A 561 -23.57 -8.78 49.29
C ARG A 561 -24.71 -8.64 50.32
N PRO A 562 -25.97 -8.41 49.90
CA PRO A 562 -27.07 -8.25 50.84
C PRO A 562 -27.53 -9.61 51.41
N THR A 563 -28.13 -9.58 52.61
CA THR A 563 -28.75 -10.76 53.27
C THR A 563 -30.21 -10.99 52.88
N VAL A 564 -30.85 -10.00 52.27
CA VAL A 564 -32.19 -10.06 51.68
C VAL A 564 -32.06 -9.74 50.19
N THR A 565 -32.92 -10.27 49.33
CA THR A 565 -32.93 -9.89 47.90
C THR A 565 -33.15 -8.39 47.75
N ALA A 566 -32.16 -7.70 47.18
CA ALA A 566 -32.17 -6.25 47.02
C ALA A 566 -33.27 -5.78 46.06
N PRO A 567 -33.69 -4.50 46.12
CA PRO A 567 -34.65 -3.90 45.17
C PRO A 567 -34.26 -4.14 43.71
N LEU A 568 -35.25 -4.07 42.81
CA LEU A 568 -35.07 -4.33 41.37
C LEU A 568 -33.96 -3.49 40.70
N MET A 569 -33.61 -2.33 41.24
CA MET A 569 -32.53 -1.48 40.70
C MET A 569 -31.12 -2.03 40.98
N ASP A 570 -30.91 -2.78 42.07
CA ASP A 570 -29.60 -3.37 42.43
C ASP A 570 -29.31 -4.67 41.67
N GLN A 571 -30.25 -5.12 40.83
CA GLN A 571 -30.19 -6.31 39.98
C GLN A 571 -30.15 -5.94 38.49
N ALA A 572 -30.02 -4.66 38.14
CA ALA A 572 -29.87 -4.23 36.76
C ALA A 572 -28.50 -4.62 36.19
N VAL A 573 -28.48 -5.13 34.96
CA VAL A 573 -27.24 -5.45 34.22
C VAL A 573 -26.53 -4.16 33.80
N CYS A 574 -25.23 -4.08 34.09
CA CYS A 574 -24.36 -2.97 33.68
C CYS A 574 -24.33 -2.82 32.14
N PRO A 575 -24.71 -1.66 31.57
CA PRO A 575 -24.74 -1.46 30.12
C PRO A 575 -23.40 -1.66 29.42
N GLU A 576 -22.30 -1.22 30.03
CA GLU A 576 -20.94 -1.38 29.51
C GLU A 576 -20.57 -2.87 29.36
N VAL A 577 -20.83 -3.66 30.40
CA VAL A 577 -20.61 -5.12 30.40
C VAL A 577 -21.53 -5.79 29.36
N ALA A 578 -22.81 -5.41 29.33
CA ALA A 578 -23.80 -5.95 28.39
C ALA A 578 -23.43 -5.68 26.93
N GLY A 579 -22.93 -4.47 26.62
CA GLY A 579 -22.47 -4.06 25.30
C GLY A 579 -21.32 -4.92 24.78
N GLU A 580 -20.36 -5.24 25.65
CA GLU A 580 -19.27 -6.15 25.32
C GLU A 580 -19.74 -7.61 25.20
N VAL A 581 -20.60 -8.09 26.12
CA VAL A 581 -21.16 -9.45 26.05
C VAL A 581 -21.90 -9.72 24.73
N ILE A 582 -22.71 -8.77 24.23
CA ILE A 582 -23.37 -8.94 22.92
C ILE A 582 -22.39 -8.86 21.75
N ARG A 583 -21.30 -8.08 21.86
CA ARG A 583 -20.24 -7.99 20.85
C ARG A 583 -19.44 -9.29 20.76
N PHE A 584 -19.02 -9.86 21.88
CA PHE A 584 -18.33 -11.16 21.93
C PHE A 584 -19.23 -12.30 21.45
N ARG A 585 -20.52 -12.31 21.81
CA ARG A 585 -21.48 -13.31 21.30
C ARG A 585 -21.64 -13.21 19.78
N LEU A 586 -21.89 -12.02 19.23
CA LEU A 586 -21.99 -11.84 17.78
C LEU A 586 -20.68 -12.22 17.06
N LEU A 587 -19.52 -11.90 17.66
CA LEU A 587 -18.21 -12.27 17.12
C LEU A 587 -18.02 -13.79 17.02
N LYS A 588 -18.44 -14.53 18.04
CA LYS A 588 -18.40 -15.99 18.04
C LYS A 588 -19.25 -16.56 16.92
N GLU A 589 -20.53 -16.21 16.86
CA GLU A 589 -21.49 -16.73 15.88
C GLU A 589 -21.04 -16.43 14.44
N VAL A 590 -20.59 -15.19 14.15
CA VAL A 590 -20.05 -14.81 12.84
C VAL A 590 -18.78 -15.60 12.49
N SER A 591 -17.94 -15.94 13.47
CA SER A 591 -16.73 -16.76 13.22
C SER A 591 -17.09 -18.21 12.89
N GLU A 592 -18.00 -18.83 13.66
CA GLU A 592 -18.46 -20.21 13.43
C GLU A 592 -19.19 -20.35 12.07
N MET A 593 -19.93 -19.32 11.67
CA MET A 593 -20.50 -19.20 10.32
C MET A 593 -19.42 -19.15 9.21
N MET A 594 -18.38 -18.33 9.38
CA MET A 594 -17.30 -18.21 8.40
C MET A 594 -16.41 -19.45 8.30
N GLU A 595 -16.35 -20.26 9.35
CA GLU A 595 -15.72 -21.60 9.35
C GLU A 595 -16.59 -22.68 8.69
N GLY A 596 -17.78 -22.32 8.19
CA GLY A 596 -18.65 -23.19 7.41
C GLY A 596 -19.62 -24.05 8.24
N GLN A 597 -19.80 -23.73 9.53
CA GLN A 597 -20.68 -24.51 10.42
C GLN A 597 -22.18 -24.15 10.26
N THR A 598 -22.49 -22.93 9.77
CA THR A 598 -23.87 -22.41 9.60
C THR A 598 -23.96 -21.42 8.43
N GLU A 599 -25.09 -21.35 7.71
CA GLU A 599 -25.30 -20.36 6.64
C GLU A 599 -25.50 -18.94 7.18
N LEU A 600 -24.66 -17.98 6.75
CA LEU A 600 -24.76 -16.52 7.00
C LEU A 600 -26.15 -15.88 6.72
N LYS A 601 -27.03 -16.61 6.05
CA LYS A 601 -28.46 -16.29 5.90
C LYS A 601 -29.18 -16.11 7.23
N GLU A 602 -28.78 -16.88 8.25
CA GLU A 602 -29.41 -16.86 9.57
C GLU A 602 -28.87 -15.74 10.48
N LEU A 603 -27.84 -15.00 10.05
CA LEU A 603 -27.17 -13.97 10.86
C LEU A 603 -28.13 -12.89 11.37
N LYS A 604 -29.16 -12.52 10.60
CA LYS A 604 -30.20 -11.60 11.07
C LYS A 604 -31.07 -12.17 12.19
N ASN A 605 -31.36 -13.47 12.17
CA ASN A 605 -32.13 -14.15 13.20
C ASN A 605 -31.31 -14.28 14.49
N ILE A 606 -30.03 -14.67 14.35
CA ILE A 606 -29.05 -14.70 15.44
C ILE A 606 -28.92 -13.30 16.06
N TRP A 607 -28.79 -12.26 15.25
CA TRP A 607 -28.72 -10.88 15.74
C TRP A 607 -30.00 -10.45 16.49
N GLN A 608 -31.21 -10.80 16.01
CA GLN A 608 -32.43 -10.55 16.79
C GLN A 608 -32.46 -11.33 18.11
N ALA A 609 -31.97 -12.58 18.14
CA ALA A 609 -31.90 -13.39 19.35
C ALA A 609 -30.89 -12.83 20.38
N ILE A 610 -29.73 -12.35 19.92
CA ILE A 610 -28.77 -11.62 20.76
C ILE A 610 -29.41 -10.34 21.29
N ARG A 611 -30.01 -9.51 20.42
CA ARG A 611 -30.65 -8.24 20.78
C ARG A 611 -31.85 -8.41 21.73
N GLY A 612 -32.57 -9.54 21.64
CA GLY A 612 -33.70 -9.86 22.52
C GLY A 612 -33.31 -10.43 23.89
N SER A 613 -32.07 -10.89 24.07
CA SER A 613 -31.58 -11.43 25.35
C SER A 613 -31.38 -10.34 26.42
N GLU A 614 -31.18 -10.72 27.69
CA GLU A 614 -31.05 -9.79 28.83
C GLU A 614 -29.97 -8.71 28.58
N ASP A 615 -28.76 -9.13 28.17
CA ASP A 615 -27.68 -8.21 27.79
C ASP A 615 -28.02 -7.40 26.53
N GLY A 616 -28.79 -7.97 25.59
CA GLY A 616 -29.27 -7.24 24.40
C GLY A 616 -30.29 -6.14 24.72
N GLN A 617 -31.03 -6.29 25.82
CA GLN A 617 -31.93 -5.24 26.32
C GLN A 617 -31.12 -4.18 27.08
N ALA A 618 -30.20 -4.58 27.96
CA ALA A 618 -29.38 -3.69 28.79
C ALA A 618 -28.27 -2.91 28.03
N ALA A 619 -27.74 -3.46 26.94
CA ALA A 619 -26.65 -2.83 26.19
C ALA A 619 -27.05 -1.47 25.57
N PRO A 620 -26.11 -0.51 25.43
CA PRO A 620 -26.37 0.81 24.82
C PRO A 620 -26.94 0.72 23.40
N GLU A 621 -27.90 1.60 23.06
CA GLU A 621 -28.43 1.67 21.70
C GLU A 621 -27.37 2.07 20.67
N SER A 622 -26.34 2.83 21.05
CA SER A 622 -25.18 3.12 20.18
C SER A 622 -24.46 1.84 19.74
N THR A 623 -24.11 0.97 20.70
CA THR A 623 -23.50 -0.33 20.44
C THR A 623 -24.41 -1.21 19.59
N LYS A 624 -25.71 -1.27 19.92
CA LYS A 624 -26.69 -2.08 19.17
C LYS A 624 -26.93 -1.54 17.75
N LEU A 625 -26.82 -0.24 17.52
CA LEU A 625 -26.92 0.35 16.18
C LEU A 625 -25.65 0.09 15.35
N SER A 626 -24.44 0.17 15.94
CA SER A 626 -23.20 -0.15 15.20
C SER A 626 -23.16 -1.62 14.79
N LEU A 627 -23.42 -2.55 15.73
CA LEU A 627 -23.47 -3.98 15.44
C LEU A 627 -24.59 -4.37 14.46
N ALA A 628 -25.75 -3.71 14.52
CA ALA A 628 -26.82 -3.92 13.53
C ALA A 628 -26.41 -3.48 12.12
N ARG A 629 -25.72 -2.33 11.99
CA ARG A 629 -25.18 -1.85 10.71
C ARG A 629 -24.16 -2.82 10.13
N ASP A 630 -23.26 -3.35 10.97
CA ASP A 630 -22.25 -4.32 10.54
C ASP A 630 -22.90 -5.63 10.05
N VAL A 631 -23.92 -6.14 10.76
CA VAL A 631 -24.74 -7.30 10.33
C VAL A 631 -25.47 -7.04 9.01
N ASP A 632 -26.02 -5.83 8.82
CA ASP A 632 -26.67 -5.45 7.57
C ASP A 632 -25.69 -5.37 6.40
N GLU A 633 -24.45 -4.92 6.61
CA GLU A 633 -23.43 -4.83 5.57
C GLU A 633 -22.87 -6.21 5.16
N MET A 634 -22.56 -7.08 6.14
CA MET A 634 -22.19 -8.48 5.87
C MET A 634 -23.23 -9.16 4.98
N GLN A 635 -24.52 -9.04 5.34
CA GLN A 635 -25.59 -9.63 4.53
C GLN A 635 -25.79 -8.94 3.18
N ARG A 636 -25.62 -7.60 3.08
CA ARG A 636 -25.80 -6.85 1.83
C ARG A 636 -24.88 -7.36 0.72
N GLY A 637 -23.60 -7.53 1.01
CA GLY A 637 -22.64 -8.07 0.04
C GLY A 637 -23.01 -9.50 -0.40
N LEU A 638 -23.37 -10.36 0.56
CA LEU A 638 -23.70 -11.78 0.30
C LEU A 638 -24.99 -11.99 -0.53
N TYR A 639 -25.92 -11.04 -0.53
CA TYR A 639 -27.18 -11.10 -1.32
C TYR A 639 -27.16 -10.27 -2.61
N SER A 640 -26.08 -9.54 -2.87
CA SER A 640 -25.91 -8.82 -4.14
C SER A 640 -25.85 -9.80 -5.33
N LYS A 641 -26.51 -9.46 -6.44
CA LYS A 641 -26.42 -10.24 -7.71
C LYS A 641 -25.15 -9.89 -8.47
N GLY A 642 -24.00 -10.26 -7.89
CA GLY A 642 -22.67 -10.09 -8.47
C GLY A 642 -21.58 -10.22 -7.41
N ASN A 643 -21.68 -9.42 -6.35
CA ASN A 643 -20.57 -9.13 -5.44
C ASN A 643 -20.57 -9.97 -4.16
N LYS A 644 -20.82 -11.29 -4.28
CA LYS A 644 -20.86 -12.22 -3.13
C LYS A 644 -19.55 -12.25 -2.31
N LEU A 645 -18.47 -11.76 -2.94
CA LEU A 645 -17.11 -11.63 -2.41
C LEU A 645 -16.97 -10.50 -1.39
N GLU A 646 -17.64 -9.36 -1.61
CA GLU A 646 -17.48 -8.17 -0.75
C GLU A 646 -18.00 -8.39 0.67
N GLY A 647 -19.19 -8.99 0.81
CA GLY A 647 -19.78 -9.30 2.12
C GLY A 647 -18.97 -10.35 2.89
N THR A 648 -18.31 -11.25 2.16
CA THR A 648 -17.33 -12.19 2.71
C THR A 648 -16.12 -11.43 3.25
N ALA A 649 -15.46 -10.61 2.44
CA ALA A 649 -14.26 -9.87 2.83
C ALA A 649 -14.52 -8.88 3.98
N PHE A 650 -15.68 -8.21 3.98
CA PHE A 650 -16.12 -7.36 5.10
C PHE A 650 -16.27 -8.17 6.40
N ALA A 651 -16.93 -9.34 6.37
CA ALA A 651 -17.06 -10.20 7.54
C ALA A 651 -15.68 -10.66 8.07
N LEU A 652 -14.76 -11.04 7.18
CA LEU A 652 -13.40 -11.45 7.57
C LEU A 652 -12.59 -10.32 8.21
N SER A 653 -12.65 -9.11 7.65
CA SER A 653 -12.03 -7.93 8.27
C SER A 653 -12.67 -7.59 9.62
N TRP A 654 -14.00 -7.64 9.70
CA TRP A 654 -14.76 -7.38 10.92
C TRP A 654 -14.43 -8.38 12.04
N ILE A 655 -14.22 -9.66 11.72
CA ILE A 655 -13.77 -10.68 12.69
C ILE A 655 -12.40 -10.29 13.25
N THR A 656 -11.39 -10.00 12.41
CA THR A 656 -10.05 -9.65 12.91
C THR A 656 -10.07 -8.35 13.73
N SER A 657 -10.81 -7.33 13.27
CA SER A 657 -11.06 -6.08 13.98
C SER A 657 -11.62 -6.31 15.38
N ASN A 658 -12.62 -7.18 15.53
CA ASN A 658 -13.28 -7.43 16.81
C ASN A 658 -12.56 -8.43 17.71
N ARG A 659 -11.78 -9.38 17.14
CA ARG A 659 -10.92 -10.29 17.92
C ARG A 659 -9.74 -9.57 18.55
N LEU A 660 -9.11 -8.66 17.80
CA LEU A 660 -7.95 -7.87 18.25
C LEU A 660 -8.35 -6.52 18.83
N GLN A 661 -9.62 -6.11 18.74
CA GLN A 661 -10.12 -4.80 19.16
C GLN A 661 -9.26 -3.67 18.60
N ARG A 662 -9.05 -3.72 17.27
CA ARG A 662 -8.26 -2.78 16.46
C ARG A 662 -9.09 -2.30 15.27
N ALA A 663 -8.88 -1.04 14.89
CA ALA A 663 -9.46 -0.50 13.67
C ALA A 663 -8.90 -1.24 12.44
N THR A 664 -9.72 -1.36 11.41
CA THR A 664 -9.35 -1.88 10.09
C THR A 664 -9.96 -0.97 9.03
N SER A 665 -9.68 -1.18 7.74
CA SER A 665 -10.28 -0.36 6.67
C SER A 665 -11.81 -0.32 6.79
N LYS A 666 -12.45 -1.49 6.94
CA LYS A 666 -13.87 -1.67 7.32
C LYS A 666 -14.86 -0.84 6.49
N ILE A 667 -14.49 -0.48 5.26
CA ILE A 667 -15.25 0.43 4.39
C ILE A 667 -16.47 -0.31 3.85
N SER A 668 -17.67 0.27 4.04
CA SER A 668 -18.90 -0.25 3.42
C SER A 668 -18.75 -0.23 1.89
N PRO A 669 -18.84 -1.38 1.20
CA PRO A 669 -18.76 -1.42 -0.27
C PRO A 669 -19.83 -0.54 -0.93
N SER A 670 -20.98 -0.40 -0.28
CA SER A 670 -22.15 0.33 -0.79
C SER A 670 -22.06 1.86 -0.72
N VAL A 671 -21.00 2.45 -0.14
CA VAL A 671 -20.84 3.91 -0.06
C VAL A 671 -19.87 4.42 -1.15
N LEU A 672 -20.44 5.18 -2.09
CA LEU A 672 -19.76 5.69 -3.29
C LEU A 672 -19.24 7.13 -3.18
N LEU A 673 -19.04 7.66 -1.96
CA LEU A 673 -18.55 9.02 -1.70
C LEU A 673 -17.63 9.07 -0.48
N THR A 674 -16.53 9.83 -0.61
CA THR A 674 -15.54 10.12 0.44
C THR A 674 -16.09 11.09 1.48
N SER A 675 -17.04 10.61 2.29
CA SER A 675 -17.62 11.39 3.39
C SER A 675 -17.07 10.96 4.76
N PHE A 676 -16.75 11.94 5.61
CA PHE A 676 -16.37 11.71 7.01
C PHE A 676 -17.36 10.80 7.78
N LEU A 677 -18.63 10.79 7.37
CA LEU A 677 -19.73 10.09 8.04
C LEU A 677 -19.81 8.58 7.71
N SER A 678 -18.98 8.06 6.80
CA SER A 678 -19.06 6.67 6.31
C SER A 678 -17.92 5.74 6.75
N ARG A 679 -16.82 6.24 7.33
CA ARG A 679 -15.78 5.40 7.94
C ARG A 679 -16.26 4.91 9.32
N SER A 680 -16.04 3.65 9.70
CA SER A 680 -16.40 3.22 11.06
C SER A 680 -15.39 3.75 12.09
N HIS A 681 -15.86 4.25 13.23
CA HIS A 681 -15.00 4.75 14.31
C HIS A 681 -14.61 3.67 15.34
N ASP A 682 -15.09 2.41 15.18
CA ASP A 682 -14.80 1.35 16.13
C ASP A 682 -13.27 1.12 16.24
N PHE A 683 -12.75 1.19 17.46
CA PHE A 683 -11.34 0.97 17.80
C PHE A 683 -10.32 1.91 17.11
N ARG A 684 -10.74 3.03 16.49
CA ARG A 684 -9.79 4.06 16.00
C ARG A 684 -9.16 4.82 17.18
N THR A 685 -7.87 5.10 17.08
CA THR A 685 -7.15 5.99 18.02
C THR A 685 -7.03 7.40 17.45
N ASN A 686 -6.70 8.39 18.29
CA ASN A 686 -6.50 9.77 17.86
C ASN A 686 -5.51 9.87 16.68
N ALA A 687 -4.37 9.19 16.75
CA ALA A 687 -3.36 9.19 15.68
C ALA A 687 -3.89 8.62 14.33
N MET A 688 -4.84 7.68 14.36
CA MET A 688 -5.52 7.20 13.15
C MET A 688 -6.52 8.24 12.61
N GLU A 689 -7.26 8.91 13.49
CA GLU A 689 -8.18 10.00 13.10
C GLU A 689 -7.41 11.20 12.53
N ASP A 690 -6.28 11.58 13.13
CA ASP A 690 -5.41 12.67 12.68
C ASP A 690 -4.82 12.37 11.29
N MET A 691 -4.27 11.16 11.07
CA MET A 691 -3.78 10.77 9.74
C MET A 691 -4.89 10.67 8.69
N LEU A 692 -6.10 10.22 9.05
CA LEU A 692 -7.26 10.25 8.14
C LEU A 692 -7.69 11.69 7.81
N HIS A 693 -7.66 12.59 8.79
CA HIS A 693 -7.88 14.02 8.57
C HIS A 693 -6.81 14.63 7.65
N ASP A 694 -5.56 14.15 7.69
CA ASP A 694 -4.52 14.59 6.74
C ASP A 694 -4.69 14.02 5.33
N VAL A 695 -5.05 12.74 5.17
CA VAL A 695 -5.47 12.16 3.87
C VAL A 695 -6.62 12.97 3.27
N ASP A 696 -7.63 13.31 4.07
CA ASP A 696 -8.74 14.15 3.62
C ASP A 696 -8.29 15.58 3.29
N ARG A 697 -7.38 16.19 4.09
CA ARG A 697 -6.82 17.52 3.80
C ARG A 697 -6.03 17.54 2.49
N GLU A 698 -5.22 16.52 2.19
CA GLU A 698 -4.52 16.39 0.92
C GLU A 698 -5.50 16.21 -0.24
N MET A 699 -6.47 15.31 -0.12
CA MET A 699 -7.53 15.12 -1.12
C MET A 699 -8.26 16.44 -1.39
N TYR A 700 -8.70 17.17 -0.36
CA TYR A 700 -9.36 18.47 -0.54
C TYR A 700 -8.42 19.55 -1.12
N ALA A 701 -7.15 19.58 -0.73
CA ALA A 701 -6.17 20.52 -1.27
C ALA A 701 -5.90 20.27 -2.77
N ASP A 702 -5.82 19.01 -3.19
CA ASP A 702 -5.66 18.63 -4.58
C ASP A 702 -6.98 18.80 -5.38
N ILE A 703 -8.17 18.59 -4.79
CA ILE A 703 -9.47 18.96 -5.40
C ILE A 703 -9.50 20.48 -5.67
N LEU A 704 -9.12 21.30 -4.68
CA LEU A 704 -9.13 22.77 -4.77
C LEU A 704 -8.07 23.30 -5.74
N GLN A 705 -6.93 22.62 -5.86
CA GLN A 705 -5.88 22.95 -6.84
C GLN A 705 -6.12 22.32 -8.23
N GLY A 706 -7.24 21.62 -8.43
CA GLY A 706 -7.60 21.00 -9.71
C GLY A 706 -6.81 19.73 -10.07
N ARG A 707 -5.98 19.23 -9.15
CA ARG A 707 -5.14 18.03 -9.31
C ARG A 707 -5.92 16.73 -9.09
N HIS A 708 -6.95 16.75 -8.24
CA HIS A 708 -7.80 15.59 -7.91
C HIS A 708 -9.13 15.57 -8.66
N LEU A 709 -9.23 16.20 -9.84
CA LEU A 709 -10.45 16.14 -10.66
C LEU A 709 -10.57 14.82 -11.45
N GLY A 710 -10.39 13.70 -10.73
CA GLY A 710 -10.56 12.34 -11.21
C GLY A 710 -12.03 11.90 -11.31
N MET A 711 -12.99 12.58 -10.65
CA MET A 711 -14.42 12.31 -10.87
C MET A 711 -15.37 13.46 -10.49
N VAL A 712 -16.47 13.55 -11.27
CA VAL A 712 -17.75 14.26 -11.03
C VAL A 712 -17.71 15.74 -10.60
N LYS A 713 -17.94 16.62 -11.58
CA LYS A 713 -18.85 17.78 -11.41
C LYS A 713 -19.87 17.81 -12.53
N TYR A 714 -21.15 17.70 -12.18
CA TYR A 714 -22.26 17.93 -13.11
C TYR A 714 -22.50 19.43 -13.32
N ARG A 715 -22.65 19.85 -14.58
CA ARG A 715 -23.67 20.83 -14.95
C ARG A 715 -24.10 20.69 -16.40
#